data_AF-A0A2A5KN52-F1
#
_entry.id   AF-A0A2A5KN52-F1
#
_cell.length_a   1.000
_cell.length_b   1.000
_cell.length_c   1.000
_cell.angle_alpha   90.00
_cell.angle_beta   90.00
_cell.angle_gamma   90.00
#
_symmetry.space_group_name_H-M   'P 1'
#
loop_
_entity.id
_entity.type
_entity.pdbx_description
1 polymer ?
#
loop_
_entity_poly.entity_id
_entity_poly.type
_entity_poly.pdbx_seq_one_letter_code
_entity_poly.pdbx_strand_id
1 'polypeptide(L)'
;MRRASEILSLNSTWSQASRNSGNGAKKGCSAMDHCRTYKLILSNLTAAILLFCGTSALGQSNTDFSYFAPGNILPVGVHGINKREVVSQDWTFPLQVGTITGLHAYIGTQLSQYHGLNWNNDPRLFHYPSRDNQCEPRDWTVTQCPSGKGHQGVDIRANDNSNNKWNVIAVEDGIVTTVTSNTTVAVKHGARTVRYLHMDMQSIREAGIKIGSVVHKGQALGHVSNIMEGTPSTSFHLHFDAYTGTAAAGNFYHVYPALIAAYRRAWGLPDNVDNGILEPDPVREIASGGEALPTQPDRPVSQSVCQNVSLSTPLPEVDRDSFVSLWQHNCSIMGMIANEETGERRFVYFQPKQSIAGIVRADPVFFIGKNDAGTISGVAKLYSSRCGTISFPASGSTSQASENPVVVLRGQRPQRDSETCKAISTTEEKLEFTFLERVSPDVVISGPDLEPRPERSTLSEITRNFLAITFYPNDAGKIDLLPYFARFPGLVEAEGKKDSKGGLIPALSSDEGGVAISWVWINKRALYTDGLLITPKTVAYSMAGVDPQACDMQMQPTASGVSAIGSLDEATSRCNAVTAYLMGYIGFAGGRNFAADYFGRQLKPDETLDMNNPIVAWNWMRTMYSHESGHPVVIDRDTFHRGVAFGKDYIESFYDGNQSAIRAVAFYSDPCNFAQLACKRPAQENSSSGGGQKPTELLTLVAALREQVSFLAAENKKLQSIVGQLKPFKDTKRPKKIDSAGGNNQRRPLY
;
A
#
# COMPACT_ATOMS: atom_id res chain seq x y z
N MET A 1 -23.95 -41.60 -47.47
CA MET A 1 -23.61 -41.82 -46.05
C MET A 1 -22.35 -42.68 -45.95
N ARG A 2 -21.36 -42.17 -45.20
CA ARG A 2 -20.19 -42.84 -44.58
C ARG A 2 -19.33 -43.79 -45.45
N ARG A 3 -18.14 -43.30 -45.83
CA ARG A 3 -16.98 -44.11 -46.23
C ARG A 3 -15.77 -43.71 -45.39
N ALA A 4 -15.12 -44.69 -44.78
CA ALA A 4 -13.73 -44.62 -44.38
C ALA A 4 -13.18 -46.04 -44.25
N SER A 5 -12.45 -46.49 -45.26
CA SER A 5 -11.35 -47.44 -45.11
C SER A 5 -10.45 -47.42 -46.35
N GLU A 6 -9.16 -47.43 -46.04
CA GLU A 6 -8.02 -47.95 -46.79
C GLU A 6 -7.15 -47.07 -47.71
N ILE A 7 -5.88 -47.46 -47.59
CA ILE A 7 -4.57 -46.89 -47.93
C ILE A 7 -4.15 -47.42 -49.30
N LEU A 8 -3.43 -46.64 -50.12
CA LEU A 8 -2.20 -47.02 -50.87
C LEU A 8 -1.75 -45.99 -51.93
N SER A 9 -0.42 -45.97 -52.16
CA SER A 9 0.35 -45.40 -53.29
C SER A 9 0.63 -43.87 -53.22
N LEU A 10 1.83 -43.31 -53.49
CA LEU A 10 2.94 -43.61 -54.41
C LEU A 10 4.27 -43.12 -53.78
N ASN A 11 5.30 -43.96 -53.67
CA ASN A 11 6.42 -44.22 -54.61
C ASN A 11 7.50 -43.12 -54.76
N SER A 12 8.69 -43.54 -54.35
CA SER A 12 10.04 -43.07 -54.64
C SER A 12 10.40 -43.08 -56.13
N THR A 13 11.35 -42.24 -56.54
CA THR A 13 12.55 -42.60 -57.34
C THR A 13 13.36 -41.34 -57.64
N TRP A 14 14.62 -41.24 -57.19
CA TRP A 14 15.71 -40.58 -57.94
C TRP A 14 17.05 -41.19 -57.48
N SER A 15 17.63 -42.03 -58.33
CA SER A 15 19.04 -42.45 -58.29
C SER A 15 19.45 -42.87 -59.70
N GLN A 16 20.70 -42.53 -60.03
CA GLN A 16 21.50 -42.88 -61.22
C GLN A 16 21.31 -42.06 -62.50
N ALA A 17 22.31 -41.23 -62.80
CA ALA A 17 23.21 -41.45 -63.93
C ALA A 17 24.50 -40.65 -63.76
N SER A 18 25.63 -41.33 -63.99
CA SER A 18 26.99 -40.82 -63.86
C SER A 18 27.56 -40.35 -65.20
N ARG A 19 28.53 -39.42 -65.14
CA ARG A 19 29.66 -39.23 -66.08
C ARG A 19 29.33 -38.90 -67.55
N ASN A 20 29.69 -37.70 -68.01
CA ASN A 20 30.94 -37.41 -68.73
C ASN A 20 30.89 -36.11 -69.53
N SER A 21 32.06 -35.47 -69.64
CA SER A 21 32.45 -34.39 -70.58
C SER A 21 31.82 -33.01 -70.31
N GLY A 22 32.53 -31.89 -70.33
CA GLY A 22 33.92 -31.61 -70.61
C GLY A 22 34.25 -30.17 -70.21
N ASN A 23 35.54 -29.92 -70.00
CA ASN A 23 36.15 -28.61 -69.79
C ASN A 23 35.73 -27.58 -70.85
N GLY A 24 35.54 -26.34 -70.45
CA GLY A 24 35.40 -25.23 -71.40
C GLY A 24 35.11 -23.89 -70.75
N ALA A 25 36.16 -23.25 -70.24
CA ALA A 25 36.13 -21.85 -69.81
C ALA A 25 35.69 -20.90 -70.93
N LYS A 26 34.85 -19.89 -70.62
CA LYS A 26 35.11 -18.46 -70.85
C LYS A 26 33.84 -17.59 -70.71
N LYS A 27 34.01 -16.48 -69.98
CA LYS A 27 33.29 -15.18 -70.03
C LYS A 27 31.80 -15.23 -69.65
N GLY A 28 31.26 -14.37 -68.78
CA GLY A 28 31.72 -13.12 -68.21
C GLY A 28 30.48 -12.23 -68.04
N CYS A 29 30.25 -11.76 -66.80
CA CYS A 29 29.34 -10.68 -66.36
C CYS A 29 27.84 -10.78 -66.73
N SER A 30 26.98 -10.79 -65.71
CA SER A 30 26.37 -9.55 -65.19
C SER A 30 25.28 -9.85 -64.16
N ALA A 31 25.24 -9.01 -63.12
CA ALA A 31 24.10 -8.64 -62.27
C ALA A 31 23.48 -9.77 -61.42
N MET A 32 23.62 -9.69 -60.10
CA MET A 32 22.59 -9.09 -59.22
C MET A 32 21.24 -9.84 -59.38
N ASP A 33 20.62 -10.44 -58.38
CA ASP A 33 20.68 -10.04 -56.98
C ASP A 33 19.89 -11.01 -56.08
N HIS A 34 20.27 -11.00 -54.81
CA HIS A 34 19.47 -11.37 -53.63
C HIS A 34 19.19 -12.86 -53.34
N CYS A 35 20.14 -13.48 -52.61
CA CYS A 35 19.93 -13.91 -51.21
C CYS A 35 21.11 -14.76 -50.71
N ARG A 36 22.06 -14.16 -49.97
CA ARG A 36 22.77 -14.75 -48.81
C ARG A 36 23.96 -13.88 -48.42
N THR A 37 23.71 -12.94 -47.51
CA THR A 37 24.75 -12.32 -46.70
C THR A 37 24.25 -12.32 -45.26
N TYR A 38 24.69 -13.30 -44.44
CA TYR A 38 24.78 -13.20 -42.98
C TYR A 38 25.50 -14.45 -42.47
N LYS A 39 26.82 -14.52 -42.68
CA LYS A 39 27.69 -15.44 -41.95
C LYS A 39 29.15 -14.97 -42.00
N LEU A 40 29.46 -13.84 -41.37
CA LEU A 40 30.83 -13.46 -40.99
C LEU A 40 30.81 -12.14 -40.22
N ILE A 41 30.56 -12.16 -38.90
CA ILE A 41 31.19 -11.32 -37.85
C ILE A 41 30.85 -11.98 -36.50
N LEU A 42 31.68 -12.90 -36.03
CA LEU A 42 31.69 -13.34 -34.62
C LEU A 42 33.11 -13.81 -34.28
N SER A 43 34.02 -12.85 -34.19
CA SER A 43 35.38 -13.00 -33.64
C SER A 43 36.00 -11.61 -33.61
N ASN A 44 35.83 -10.92 -32.48
CA ASN A 44 36.68 -9.83 -31.95
C ASN A 44 35.88 -9.00 -30.93
N LEU A 45 35.66 -9.54 -29.73
CA LEU A 45 35.34 -8.76 -28.52
C LEU A 45 35.51 -9.65 -27.27
N THR A 46 36.74 -10.08 -27.04
CA THR A 46 37.20 -10.75 -25.81
C THR A 46 38.54 -10.15 -25.41
N ALA A 47 38.54 -8.89 -24.95
CA ALA A 47 39.58 -8.29 -24.09
C ALA A 47 39.33 -6.78 -23.89
N ALA A 48 38.28 -6.40 -23.15
CA ALA A 48 38.16 -5.08 -22.50
C ALA A 48 36.99 -5.02 -21.50
N ILE A 49 36.79 -6.07 -20.68
CA ILE A 49 35.87 -6.02 -19.53
C ILE A 49 36.49 -6.83 -18.40
N LEU A 50 37.50 -6.24 -17.75
CA LEU A 50 38.08 -6.71 -16.49
C LEU A 50 38.74 -5.49 -15.84
N LEU A 51 37.92 -4.61 -15.25
CA LEU A 51 38.24 -3.64 -14.19
C LEU A 51 37.11 -2.60 -14.09
N PHE A 52 35.95 -3.04 -13.59
CA PHE A 52 35.02 -2.26 -12.76
C PHE A 52 33.94 -3.23 -12.25
N CYS A 53 34.38 -4.24 -11.49
CA CYS A 53 33.49 -5.05 -10.67
C CYS A 53 33.47 -4.38 -9.29
N GLY A 54 32.60 -3.38 -9.15
CA GLY A 54 32.36 -2.64 -7.92
C GLY A 54 30.87 -2.37 -7.78
N THR A 55 30.20 -3.31 -7.13
CA THR A 55 28.91 -3.23 -6.43
C THR A 55 28.11 -1.93 -6.55
N SER A 56 26.90 -2.01 -7.13
CA SER A 56 25.70 -1.28 -6.69
C SER A 56 24.45 -1.95 -7.28
N ALA A 57 24.16 -3.18 -6.83
CA ALA A 57 22.79 -3.65 -6.82
C ALA A 57 22.10 -2.94 -5.64
N LEU A 58 21.40 -1.84 -5.89
CA LEU A 58 20.47 -1.29 -4.90
C LEU A 58 19.20 -2.12 -4.96
N GLY A 59 19.23 -3.27 -4.26
CA GLY A 59 18.03 -3.98 -3.88
C GLY A 59 17.17 -3.08 -3.00
N GLN A 60 15.89 -2.96 -3.33
CA GLN A 60 14.91 -2.32 -2.48
C GLN A 60 14.78 -3.16 -1.20
N SER A 61 15.55 -2.82 -0.16
CA SER A 61 15.49 -3.51 1.12
C SER A 61 14.16 -3.20 1.80
N ASN A 62 13.37 -4.22 2.11
CA ASN A 62 12.18 -4.09 2.95
C ASN A 62 12.60 -3.63 4.36
N THR A 63 12.25 -2.40 4.74
CA THR A 63 12.64 -1.79 6.02
C THR A 63 11.67 -2.05 7.17
N ASP A 64 10.48 -2.61 6.89
CA ASP A 64 9.36 -2.58 7.84
C ASP A 64 9.06 -3.95 8.47
N PHE A 65 9.72 -5.02 8.00
CA PHE A 65 9.58 -6.36 8.59
C PHE A 65 10.08 -6.36 10.04
N SER A 66 9.15 -6.55 10.98
CA SER A 66 9.44 -6.76 12.40
C SER A 66 8.63 -7.95 12.94
N TYR A 67 9.08 -8.53 14.04
CA TYR A 67 8.45 -9.68 14.68
C TYR A 67 8.72 -9.71 16.18
N PHE A 68 7.81 -10.28 16.96
CA PHE A 68 8.08 -10.55 18.37
C PHE A 68 8.92 -11.81 18.53
N ALA A 69 9.73 -11.84 19.58
CA ALA A 69 10.52 -13.01 19.97
C ALA A 69 9.66 -14.30 20.07
N PRO A 70 10.21 -15.48 19.72
CA PRO A 70 9.47 -16.73 19.81
C PRO A 70 8.86 -16.99 21.19
N GLY A 71 7.63 -17.49 21.22
CA GLY A 71 6.87 -17.72 22.46
C GLY A 71 6.21 -16.47 23.04
N ASN A 72 6.40 -15.30 22.43
CA ASN A 72 5.60 -14.12 22.70
C ASN A 72 4.27 -14.24 21.95
N ILE A 73 3.22 -14.65 22.69
CA ILE A 73 1.89 -14.94 22.15
C ILE A 73 0.82 -14.11 22.84
N LEU A 74 -0.39 -14.13 22.30
CA LEU A 74 -1.58 -13.54 22.93
C LEU A 74 -2.48 -14.66 23.52
N PRO A 75 -3.26 -14.37 24.57
CA PRO A 75 -3.34 -13.11 25.31
C PRO A 75 -2.12 -12.89 26.22
N VAL A 76 -1.89 -11.63 26.61
CA VAL A 76 -0.78 -11.24 27.49
C VAL A 76 -0.86 -12.01 28.81
N GLY A 77 0.23 -12.68 29.20
CA GLY A 77 0.30 -13.53 30.39
C GLY A 77 0.27 -15.04 30.10
N VAL A 78 0.02 -15.44 28.86
CA VAL A 78 0.21 -16.81 28.40
C VAL A 78 1.60 -16.94 27.77
N HIS A 79 2.30 -18.01 28.10
CA HIS A 79 3.63 -18.30 27.56
C HIS A 79 3.53 -19.31 26.42
N GLY A 80 4.09 -18.96 25.26
CA GLY A 80 4.30 -19.88 24.15
C GLY A 80 5.62 -20.64 24.27
N ILE A 81 6.01 -21.30 23.19
CA ILE A 81 7.29 -21.99 23.10
C ILE A 81 8.39 -20.93 22.89
N ASN A 82 9.25 -20.72 23.88
CA ASN A 82 10.35 -19.74 23.81
C ASN A 82 11.62 -20.26 23.13
N LYS A 83 11.59 -21.53 22.70
CA LYS A 83 12.66 -22.18 21.95
C LYS A 83 12.86 -21.49 20.60
N ARG A 84 14.11 -21.48 20.14
CA ARG A 84 14.54 -20.77 18.91
C ARG A 84 15.03 -21.73 17.83
N GLU A 85 15.02 -23.02 18.11
CA GLU A 85 15.41 -24.09 17.21
C GLU A 85 14.58 -24.01 15.92
N VAL A 86 15.25 -23.87 14.77
CA VAL A 86 14.59 -23.93 13.47
C VAL A 86 14.41 -25.39 13.06
N VAL A 87 13.16 -25.79 12.85
CA VAL A 87 12.82 -27.17 12.44
C VAL A 87 13.43 -27.57 11.09
N SER A 88 13.69 -26.60 10.20
CA SER A 88 14.39 -26.79 8.94
C SER A 88 14.96 -25.46 8.45
N GLN A 89 16.25 -25.43 8.11
CA GLN A 89 16.90 -24.24 7.58
C GLN A 89 16.51 -23.99 6.11
N ASP A 90 16.18 -25.03 5.36
CA ASP A 90 15.96 -24.95 3.91
C ASP A 90 14.54 -24.62 3.47
N TRP A 91 13.62 -24.41 4.42
CA TRP A 91 12.22 -24.11 4.11
C TRP A 91 12.06 -22.82 3.31
N THR A 92 11.15 -22.83 2.33
CA THR A 92 10.56 -21.58 1.82
C THR A 92 9.38 -21.17 2.69
N PHE A 93 8.99 -19.91 2.63
CA PHE A 93 7.79 -19.44 3.32
C PHE A 93 6.54 -20.08 2.68
N PRO A 94 5.51 -20.51 3.44
CA PRO A 94 4.38 -21.27 2.90
C PRO A 94 3.38 -20.45 2.09
N LEU A 95 3.52 -19.12 2.06
CA LEU A 95 2.85 -18.23 1.12
C LEU A 95 3.87 -17.70 0.10
N GLN A 96 3.44 -17.47 -1.14
CA GLN A 96 4.31 -16.94 -2.18
C GLN A 96 4.62 -15.44 -1.96
N VAL A 97 5.63 -15.17 -1.15
CA VAL A 97 6.08 -13.83 -0.73
C VAL A 97 7.50 -13.54 -1.22
N GLY A 98 7.94 -12.29 -1.07
CA GLY A 98 9.34 -11.91 -1.26
C GLY A 98 9.56 -10.82 -2.28
N THR A 99 10.83 -10.43 -2.46
CA THR A 99 11.24 -9.33 -3.36
C THR A 99 10.78 -9.49 -4.80
N ILE A 100 10.64 -10.73 -5.27
CA ILE A 100 10.20 -11.04 -6.64
C ILE A 100 8.71 -10.78 -6.81
N THR A 101 7.89 -11.13 -5.81
CA THR A 101 6.43 -10.96 -5.88
C THR A 101 5.95 -9.63 -5.32
N GLY A 102 6.75 -8.98 -4.47
CA GLY A 102 6.35 -7.82 -3.69
C GLY A 102 5.27 -8.12 -2.63
N LEU A 103 4.91 -9.40 -2.44
CA LEU A 103 3.84 -9.81 -1.55
C LEU A 103 4.34 -10.06 -0.14
N HIS A 104 3.54 -9.66 0.84
CA HIS A 104 3.82 -9.83 2.27
C HIS A 104 2.95 -10.91 2.90
N ALA A 105 3.31 -11.27 4.14
CA ALA A 105 2.54 -12.17 4.99
C ALA A 105 2.72 -11.76 6.45
N TYR A 106 1.68 -12.01 7.25
CA TYR A 106 1.59 -11.54 8.63
C TYR A 106 1.21 -12.69 9.54
N ILE A 107 2.10 -13.06 10.45
CA ILE A 107 1.83 -14.09 11.44
C ILE A 107 1.14 -13.43 12.64
N GLY A 108 0.00 -13.97 13.07
CA GLY A 108 -0.72 -13.42 14.20
C GLY A 108 -2.02 -14.15 14.51
N THR A 109 -2.52 -13.97 15.74
CA THR A 109 -3.72 -14.66 16.22
C THR A 109 -4.95 -14.38 15.34
N GLN A 110 -5.79 -15.41 15.18
CA GLN A 110 -7.08 -15.34 14.48
C GLN A 110 -8.27 -15.18 15.43
N LEU A 111 -7.99 -15.10 16.74
CA LEU A 111 -9.01 -15.03 17.77
C LEU A 111 -9.30 -13.57 18.14
N SER A 112 -10.52 -13.12 17.82
CA SER A 112 -11.04 -11.79 18.14
C SER A 112 -10.81 -11.37 19.59
N GLN A 113 -11.03 -12.30 20.52
CA GLN A 113 -10.81 -12.11 21.95
C GLN A 113 -9.36 -11.79 22.35
N TYR A 114 -8.37 -12.11 21.50
CA TYR A 114 -6.94 -11.93 21.80
C TYR A 114 -6.32 -10.77 21.04
N HIS A 115 -6.75 -10.53 19.79
CA HIS A 115 -6.34 -9.33 19.04
C HIS A 115 -7.23 -8.11 19.30
N GLY A 116 -8.33 -8.26 20.05
CA GLY A 116 -9.18 -7.13 20.47
C GLY A 116 -10.02 -6.50 19.36
N LEU A 117 -10.16 -7.17 18.21
CA LEU A 117 -10.98 -6.70 17.09
C LEU A 117 -12.21 -7.58 16.95
N ASN A 118 -13.36 -6.96 16.70
CA ASN A 118 -14.63 -7.66 16.59
C ASN A 118 -14.77 -8.49 15.30
N TRP A 119 -13.82 -8.38 14.36
CA TRP A 119 -13.85 -9.07 13.07
C TRP A 119 -12.52 -9.78 12.79
N ASN A 120 -12.58 -11.08 12.50
CA ASN A 120 -11.39 -11.92 12.31
C ASN A 120 -10.63 -11.65 10.98
N ASN A 121 -11.21 -10.85 10.08
CA ASN A 121 -10.66 -10.48 8.76
C ASN A 121 -10.37 -8.98 8.64
N ASP A 122 -10.28 -8.29 9.78
CA ASP A 122 -10.03 -6.85 9.82
C ASP A 122 -8.69 -6.49 9.16
N PRO A 123 -8.65 -5.51 8.23
CA PRO A 123 -7.42 -5.05 7.58
C PRO A 123 -6.31 -4.61 8.56
N ARG A 124 -6.68 -4.21 9.78
CA ARG A 124 -5.71 -3.92 10.86
C ARG A 124 -4.94 -5.15 11.32
N LEU A 125 -5.24 -6.36 10.87
CA LEU A 125 -4.48 -7.57 11.21
C LEU A 125 -3.34 -7.86 10.22
N PHE A 126 -3.17 -7.03 9.18
CA PHE A 126 -2.21 -7.19 8.09
C PHE A 126 -1.02 -6.22 8.24
N HIS A 127 -0.38 -6.23 9.40
CA HIS A 127 0.77 -5.37 9.70
C HIS A 127 1.85 -6.12 10.49
N TYR A 128 3.08 -5.62 10.41
CA TYR A 128 4.15 -5.97 11.35
C TYR A 128 4.01 -5.15 12.63
N PRO A 129 4.44 -5.66 13.79
CA PRO A 129 5.20 -6.90 13.98
C PRO A 129 4.39 -8.20 13.86
N SER A 130 4.96 -9.20 13.19
CA SER A 130 4.46 -10.57 13.26
C SER A 130 4.58 -11.09 14.70
N ARG A 131 3.60 -11.87 15.16
CA ARG A 131 3.58 -12.41 16.52
C ARG A 131 3.26 -13.89 16.49
N ASP A 132 4.04 -14.67 17.24
CA ASP A 132 3.78 -16.10 17.41
C ASP A 132 2.34 -16.30 17.93
N ASN A 133 1.67 -17.31 17.41
CA ASN A 133 0.34 -17.74 17.80
C ASN A 133 0.27 -19.26 17.96
N GLN A 134 1.41 -19.97 17.89
CA GLN A 134 1.49 -21.36 18.33
C GLN A 134 1.36 -21.39 19.85
N CYS A 135 0.62 -22.37 20.39
CA CYS A 135 0.26 -22.42 21.81
C CYS A 135 -0.68 -21.33 22.31
N GLU A 136 -1.27 -20.48 21.46
CA GLU A 136 -2.40 -19.63 21.91
C GLU A 136 -3.49 -20.54 22.51
N PRO A 137 -4.24 -20.08 23.52
CA PRO A 137 -5.16 -20.96 24.24
C PRO A 137 -6.18 -21.63 23.31
N ARG A 138 -6.04 -22.96 23.18
CA ARG A 138 -6.92 -23.89 22.47
C ARG A 138 -6.87 -25.23 23.21
N ASP A 139 -7.84 -26.10 22.96
CA ASP A 139 -7.94 -27.40 23.66
C ASP A 139 -7.16 -28.55 23.02
N TRP A 140 -6.44 -28.31 21.92
CA TRP A 140 -5.66 -29.35 21.25
C TRP A 140 -4.44 -29.76 22.08
N THR A 141 -4.11 -31.05 22.03
CA THR A 141 -2.89 -31.57 22.66
C THR A 141 -1.67 -31.13 21.86
N VAL A 142 -0.76 -30.38 22.50
CA VAL A 142 0.50 -29.93 21.92
C VAL A 142 1.56 -30.03 23.00
N THR A 143 2.33 -31.13 22.97
CA THR A 143 3.22 -31.53 24.07
C THR A 143 4.35 -30.55 24.34
N GLN A 144 4.72 -29.75 23.34
CA GLN A 144 5.76 -28.73 23.45
C GLN A 144 5.27 -27.43 24.09
N CYS A 145 3.95 -27.16 24.07
CA CYS A 145 3.42 -25.96 24.70
C CYS A 145 3.60 -26.03 26.22
N PRO A 146 3.89 -24.91 26.91
CA PRO A 146 4.06 -24.91 28.37
C PRO A 146 2.87 -25.48 29.16
N SER A 147 1.64 -25.36 28.64
CA SER A 147 0.43 -25.93 29.24
C SER A 147 0.13 -27.38 28.81
N GLY A 148 0.92 -27.95 27.89
CA GLY A 148 0.63 -29.22 27.20
C GLY A 148 -0.54 -29.15 26.21
N LYS A 149 -1.16 -27.98 26.06
CA LYS A 149 -2.28 -27.70 25.15
C LYS A 149 -2.05 -26.41 24.39
N GLY A 150 -2.75 -26.25 23.28
CA GLY A 150 -2.81 -24.97 22.58
C GLY A 150 -2.94 -25.13 21.09
N HIS A 151 -2.79 -24.02 20.38
CA HIS A 151 -2.81 -24.02 18.93
C HIS A 151 -1.65 -24.83 18.33
N GLN A 152 -1.97 -25.71 17.36
CA GLN A 152 -1.08 -26.77 16.86
C GLN A 152 0.06 -26.28 15.95
N GLY A 153 -0.07 -25.07 15.43
CA GLY A 153 0.88 -24.48 14.50
C GLY A 153 0.70 -22.98 14.47
N VAL A 154 0.86 -22.39 13.29
CA VAL A 154 0.87 -20.95 13.11
C VAL A 154 -0.16 -20.55 12.06
N ASP A 155 -1.00 -19.57 12.41
CA ASP A 155 -1.92 -18.94 11.46
C ASP A 155 -1.24 -17.74 10.79
N ILE A 156 -1.34 -17.70 9.46
CA ILE A 156 -0.62 -16.76 8.60
C ILE A 156 -1.62 -16.06 7.68
N ARG A 157 -1.67 -14.74 7.78
CA ARG A 157 -2.42 -13.90 6.84
C ARG A 157 -1.59 -13.63 5.60
N ALA A 158 -2.25 -13.60 4.46
CA ALA A 158 -1.65 -13.16 3.21
C ALA A 158 -1.57 -11.62 3.14
N ASN A 159 -1.45 -11.04 1.94
CA ASN A 159 -1.24 -9.61 1.78
C ASN A 159 -2.48 -8.77 2.13
N ASP A 160 -3.68 -9.33 1.92
CA ASP A 160 -4.97 -8.80 2.37
C ASP A 160 -5.98 -9.96 2.60
N ASN A 161 -7.24 -9.64 2.87
CA ASN A 161 -8.30 -10.59 3.19
C ASN A 161 -9.01 -11.21 1.97
N SER A 162 -8.51 -11.01 0.75
CA SER A 162 -9.07 -11.59 -0.47
C SER A 162 -9.12 -13.12 -0.40
N ASN A 163 -10.30 -13.68 -0.66
CA ASN A 163 -10.50 -15.12 -0.75
C ASN A 163 -9.96 -15.69 -2.06
N ASN A 164 -9.38 -16.89 -2.03
CA ASN A 164 -8.97 -17.67 -3.22
C ASN A 164 -8.01 -16.90 -4.17
N LYS A 165 -7.16 -16.04 -3.62
CA LYS A 165 -6.21 -15.20 -4.38
C LYS A 165 -4.76 -15.54 -4.11
N TRP A 166 -4.43 -15.93 -2.88
CA TRP A 166 -3.05 -15.96 -2.39
C TRP A 166 -2.44 -17.35 -2.48
N ASN A 167 -1.39 -17.49 -3.28
CA ASN A 167 -0.70 -18.78 -3.48
C ASN A 167 -0.10 -19.33 -2.19
N VAL A 168 -0.57 -20.52 -1.81
CA VAL A 168 0.06 -21.39 -0.82
C VAL A 168 1.02 -22.32 -1.55
N ILE A 169 2.26 -22.40 -1.08
CA ILE A 169 3.33 -23.17 -1.71
C ILE A 169 3.94 -24.20 -0.75
N ALA A 170 4.44 -25.31 -1.30
CA ALA A 170 5.13 -26.32 -0.52
C ALA A 170 6.42 -25.75 0.08
N VAL A 171 6.62 -25.90 1.39
CA VAL A 171 7.80 -25.36 2.09
C VAL A 171 9.05 -26.19 1.83
N GLU A 172 8.85 -27.44 1.42
CA GLU A 172 9.88 -28.43 1.14
C GLU A 172 9.37 -29.48 0.15
N ASP A 173 10.31 -30.24 -0.41
CA ASP A 173 10.01 -31.40 -1.22
C ASP A 173 9.33 -32.48 -0.38
N GLY A 174 8.34 -33.18 -0.94
CA GLY A 174 7.70 -34.27 -0.22
C GLY A 174 6.60 -34.97 -1.02
N ILE A 175 5.88 -35.83 -0.33
CA ILE A 175 4.76 -36.59 -0.89
C ILE A 175 3.49 -36.19 -0.16
N VAL A 176 2.46 -35.83 -0.92
CA VAL A 176 1.13 -35.52 -0.38
C VAL A 176 0.51 -36.81 0.16
N THR A 177 0.30 -36.91 1.47
CA THR A 177 -0.29 -38.08 2.12
C THR A 177 -1.77 -37.90 2.44
N THR A 178 -2.23 -36.65 2.50
CA THR A 178 -3.61 -36.33 2.87
C THR A 178 -4.11 -35.16 2.02
N VAL A 179 -5.33 -35.30 1.49
CA VAL A 179 -6.14 -34.20 0.96
C VAL A 179 -7.55 -34.42 1.48
N THR A 180 -8.09 -33.51 2.30
CA THR A 180 -9.42 -33.66 2.91
C THR A 180 -10.44 -32.69 2.33
N SER A 181 -11.73 -33.00 2.48
CA SER A 181 -12.84 -32.07 2.18
C SER A 181 -12.77 -30.76 2.95
N ASN A 182 -12.08 -30.75 4.10
CA ASN A 182 -11.83 -29.57 4.93
C ASN A 182 -10.59 -28.80 4.47
N THR A 183 -10.12 -29.06 3.24
CA THR A 183 -9.03 -28.34 2.55
C THR A 183 -7.66 -28.51 3.21
N THR A 184 -7.51 -29.56 4.02
CA THR A 184 -6.21 -29.96 4.58
C THR A 184 -5.39 -30.67 3.51
N VAL A 185 -4.21 -30.14 3.19
CA VAL A 185 -3.17 -30.84 2.43
C VAL A 185 -2.03 -31.19 3.40
N ALA A 186 -1.66 -32.47 3.49
CA ALA A 186 -0.50 -32.89 4.27
C ALA A 186 0.61 -33.40 3.36
N VAL A 187 1.81 -32.86 3.51
CA VAL A 187 3.02 -33.21 2.76
C VAL A 187 4.02 -33.86 3.71
N LYS A 188 4.44 -35.08 3.40
CA LYS A 188 5.39 -35.84 4.21
C LYS A 188 6.80 -35.79 3.61
N HIS A 189 7.78 -35.48 4.46
CA HIS A 189 9.21 -35.54 4.18
C HIS A 189 9.91 -36.31 5.32
N GLY A 190 10.38 -37.53 5.04
CA GLY A 190 11.01 -38.37 6.06
C GLY A 190 10.05 -38.66 7.24
N ALA A 191 10.48 -38.32 8.46
CA ALA A 191 9.67 -38.45 9.67
C ALA A 191 8.70 -37.28 9.91
N ARG A 192 8.86 -36.17 9.19
CA ARG A 192 8.08 -34.94 9.34
C ARG A 192 6.90 -34.93 8.37
N THR A 193 5.75 -34.46 8.86
CA THR A 193 4.58 -34.13 8.05
C THR A 193 4.25 -32.66 8.26
N VAL A 194 4.12 -31.91 7.17
CA VAL A 194 3.69 -30.51 7.15
C VAL A 194 2.24 -30.45 6.68
N ARG A 195 1.39 -29.64 7.32
CA ARG A 195 0.00 -29.45 6.90
C ARG A 195 -0.28 -27.99 6.54
N TYR A 196 -1.13 -27.85 5.52
CA TYR A 196 -1.68 -26.61 5.00
C TYR A 196 -3.20 -26.70 5.09
N LEU A 197 -3.83 -25.81 5.85
CA LEU A 197 -5.26 -25.82 6.14
C LEU A 197 -5.91 -24.48 5.73
N HIS A 198 -7.24 -24.47 5.63
CA HIS A 198 -8.03 -23.29 5.28
C HIS A 198 -7.74 -22.74 3.88
N MET A 199 -7.54 -23.64 2.93
CA MET A 199 -7.33 -23.29 1.52
C MET A 199 -8.63 -23.41 0.72
N ASP A 200 -8.66 -22.90 -0.50
CA ASP A 200 -9.79 -23.10 -1.40
C ASP A 200 -9.73 -24.49 -2.06
N MET A 201 -10.82 -25.25 -1.98
CA MET A 201 -10.87 -26.63 -2.50
C MET A 201 -10.68 -26.70 -4.02
N GLN A 202 -11.20 -25.72 -4.76
CA GLN A 202 -11.11 -25.72 -6.21
C GLN A 202 -9.67 -25.43 -6.66
N SER A 203 -8.99 -24.49 -6.02
CA SER A 203 -7.58 -24.17 -6.27
C SER A 203 -6.63 -25.36 -6.01
N ILE A 204 -6.89 -26.18 -4.97
CA ILE A 204 -6.12 -27.41 -4.70
C ILE A 204 -6.24 -28.40 -5.86
N ARG A 205 -7.45 -28.56 -6.39
CA ARG A 205 -7.73 -29.45 -7.53
C ARG A 205 -7.07 -28.94 -8.80
N GLU A 206 -7.14 -27.63 -9.04
CA GLU A 206 -6.52 -26.96 -10.19
C GLU A 206 -4.99 -27.04 -10.15
N ALA A 207 -4.39 -26.96 -8.95
CA ALA A 207 -2.97 -27.22 -8.73
C ALA A 207 -2.58 -28.71 -8.93
N GLY A 208 -3.54 -29.60 -9.18
CA GLY A 208 -3.31 -31.02 -9.41
C GLY A 208 -2.91 -31.79 -8.15
N ILE A 209 -3.17 -31.23 -6.96
CA ILE A 209 -2.79 -31.82 -5.69
C ILE A 209 -3.78 -32.91 -5.28
N LYS A 210 -3.26 -34.12 -5.07
CA LYS A 210 -4.00 -35.30 -4.61
C LYS A 210 -3.07 -36.18 -3.79
N ILE A 211 -3.64 -37.10 -3.02
CA ILE A 211 -2.87 -38.10 -2.28
C ILE A 211 -1.96 -38.86 -3.26
N GLY A 212 -0.68 -38.97 -2.90
CA GLY A 212 0.38 -39.57 -3.72
C GLY A 212 1.12 -38.59 -4.65
N SER A 213 0.67 -37.34 -4.77
CA SER A 213 1.41 -36.32 -5.53
C SER A 213 2.79 -36.09 -4.91
N VAL A 214 3.84 -36.15 -5.73
CA VAL A 214 5.15 -35.62 -5.37
C VAL A 214 5.10 -34.11 -5.58
N VAL A 215 5.54 -33.36 -4.58
CA VAL A 215 5.60 -31.89 -4.63
C VAL A 215 7.04 -31.44 -4.39
N HIS A 216 7.42 -30.36 -5.05
CA HIS A 216 8.72 -29.71 -4.88
C HIS A 216 8.58 -28.42 -4.06
N LYS A 217 9.64 -28.05 -3.34
CA LYS A 217 9.74 -26.77 -2.63
C LYS A 217 9.38 -25.61 -3.56
N GLY A 218 8.46 -24.76 -3.13
CA GLY A 218 7.95 -23.62 -3.89
C GLY A 218 6.81 -23.94 -4.86
N GLN A 219 6.44 -25.21 -5.03
CA GLN A 219 5.31 -25.61 -5.87
C GLN A 219 3.98 -25.16 -5.25
N ALA A 220 3.10 -24.58 -6.07
CA ALA A 220 1.75 -24.21 -5.66
C ALA A 220 0.93 -25.42 -5.21
N LEU A 221 0.26 -25.28 -4.06
CA LEU A 221 -0.59 -26.30 -3.46
C LEU A 221 -2.08 -25.92 -3.50
N GLY A 222 -2.39 -24.62 -3.61
CA GLY A 222 -3.73 -24.04 -3.60
C GLY A 222 -3.67 -22.56 -3.22
N HIS A 223 -4.82 -21.96 -2.93
CA HIS A 223 -4.93 -20.58 -2.49
C HIS A 223 -5.49 -20.48 -1.07
N VAL A 224 -5.12 -19.41 -0.35
CA VAL A 224 -5.69 -19.07 0.97
C VAL A 224 -7.21 -18.87 0.88
N SER A 225 -7.94 -19.39 1.86
CA SER A 225 -9.39 -19.25 2.00
C SER A 225 -9.80 -19.25 3.48
N ASN A 226 -11.06 -19.54 3.76
CA ASN A 226 -11.63 -19.62 5.09
C ASN A 226 -12.40 -20.92 5.35
N ILE A 227 -12.07 -21.97 4.60
CA ILE A 227 -12.76 -23.25 4.70
C ILE A 227 -12.29 -24.02 5.93
N MET A 228 -13.21 -24.27 6.86
CA MET A 228 -13.02 -25.11 8.03
C MET A 228 -14.21 -26.06 8.10
N GLU A 229 -13.94 -27.35 8.34
CA GLU A 229 -15.00 -28.38 8.36
C GLU A 229 -15.84 -28.47 7.07
N GLY A 230 -15.28 -28.02 5.95
CA GLY A 230 -15.92 -28.07 4.63
C GLY A 230 -16.82 -26.86 4.32
N THR A 231 -16.90 -25.88 5.23
CA THR A 231 -17.68 -24.65 5.05
C THR A 231 -16.85 -23.39 5.34
N PRO A 232 -17.25 -22.20 4.82
CA PRO A 232 -16.62 -20.92 5.15
C PRO A 232 -16.84 -20.51 6.63
N SER A 233 -16.08 -21.09 7.55
CA SER A 233 -16.33 -21.01 9.00
C SER A 233 -15.18 -20.42 9.82
N THR A 234 -14.14 -19.88 9.17
CA THR A 234 -13.03 -19.23 9.87
C THR A 234 -12.63 -17.90 9.19
N SER A 235 -11.55 -17.26 9.62
CA SER A 235 -10.96 -16.10 8.92
C SER A 235 -10.25 -16.50 7.63
N PHE A 236 -9.98 -15.54 6.75
CA PHE A 236 -9.11 -15.74 5.58
C PHE A 236 -7.65 -15.78 6.02
N HIS A 237 -7.12 -16.99 6.15
CA HIS A 237 -5.73 -17.24 6.54
C HIS A 237 -5.30 -18.64 6.14
N LEU A 238 -3.99 -18.87 6.10
CA LEU A 238 -3.42 -20.20 6.06
C LEU A 238 -3.16 -20.64 7.50
N HIS A 239 -3.69 -21.80 7.90
CA HIS A 239 -3.15 -22.50 9.07
C HIS A 239 -2.04 -23.44 8.62
N PHE A 240 -0.87 -23.32 9.25
CA PHE A 240 0.35 -24.04 8.89
C PHE A 240 0.95 -24.73 10.12
N ASP A 241 1.12 -26.05 10.07
CA ASP A 241 1.74 -26.81 11.15
C ASP A 241 2.67 -27.91 10.63
N ALA A 242 3.54 -28.42 11.50
CA ALA A 242 4.37 -29.57 11.21
C ALA A 242 4.46 -30.48 12.43
N TYR A 243 4.49 -31.79 12.23
CA TYR A 243 4.60 -32.78 13.31
C TYR A 243 5.37 -34.04 12.89
N THR A 244 5.76 -34.83 13.88
CA THR A 244 6.29 -36.19 13.70
C THR A 244 5.30 -37.24 14.22
N GLY A 245 5.28 -38.41 13.59
CA GLY A 245 4.33 -39.47 13.92
C GLY A 245 2.90 -39.12 13.48
N THR A 246 1.98 -38.93 14.45
CA THR A 246 0.59 -38.55 14.19
C THR A 246 0.25 -37.23 14.87
N ALA A 247 -0.58 -36.40 14.22
CA ALA A 247 -1.04 -35.13 14.78
C ALA A 247 -1.74 -35.31 16.15
N ALA A 248 -2.49 -36.41 16.32
CA ALA A 248 -3.20 -36.72 17.57
C ALA A 248 -2.26 -36.99 18.76
N ALA A 249 -1.01 -37.40 18.51
CA ALA A 249 -0.02 -37.57 19.56
C ALA A 249 0.53 -36.24 20.12
N GLY A 250 0.20 -35.11 19.48
CA GLY A 250 0.57 -33.77 19.95
C GLY A 250 2.03 -33.38 19.74
N ASN A 251 2.81 -34.18 18.99
CA ASN A 251 4.23 -33.96 18.73
C ASN A 251 4.46 -32.97 17.58
N PHE A 252 3.93 -31.75 17.73
CA PHE A 252 4.11 -30.66 16.77
C PHE A 252 5.47 -29.98 16.96
N TYR A 253 6.12 -29.62 15.87
CA TYR A 253 7.31 -28.78 15.87
C TYR A 253 6.92 -27.32 16.13
N HIS A 254 7.79 -26.56 16.79
CA HIS A 254 7.68 -25.10 16.82
C HIS A 254 8.12 -24.53 15.47
N VAL A 255 7.15 -24.07 14.67
CA VAL A 255 7.41 -23.67 13.28
C VAL A 255 7.74 -22.18 13.13
N TYR A 256 7.37 -21.34 14.11
CA TYR A 256 7.54 -19.90 14.05
C TYR A 256 8.98 -19.44 13.76
N PRO A 257 10.04 -19.96 14.43
CA PRO A 257 11.42 -19.57 14.13
C PRO A 257 11.84 -19.86 12.68
N ALA A 258 11.43 -21.01 12.15
CA ALA A 258 11.73 -21.39 10.76
C ALA A 258 10.97 -20.52 9.75
N LEU A 259 9.74 -20.09 10.08
CA LEU A 259 8.95 -19.19 9.25
C LEU A 259 9.56 -17.78 9.19
N ILE A 260 10.06 -17.26 10.32
CA ILE A 260 10.78 -15.97 10.34
C ILE A 260 12.03 -16.06 9.46
N ALA A 261 12.85 -17.10 9.61
CA ALA A 261 14.04 -17.31 8.78
C ALA A 261 13.69 -17.43 7.27
N ALA A 262 12.62 -18.17 6.94
CA ALA A 262 12.17 -18.33 5.56
C ALA A 262 11.64 -17.03 4.94
N TYR A 263 10.90 -16.23 5.71
CA TYR A 263 10.41 -14.92 5.27
C TYR A 263 11.57 -13.95 4.99
N ARG A 264 12.58 -13.93 5.87
CA ARG A 264 13.80 -13.13 5.71
C ARG A 264 14.50 -13.45 4.39
N ARG A 265 14.71 -14.73 4.08
CA ARG A 265 15.30 -15.16 2.79
C ARG A 265 14.48 -14.72 1.59
N ALA A 266 13.16 -14.87 1.64
CA ALA A 266 12.29 -14.43 0.55
C ALA A 266 12.41 -12.93 0.27
N TRP A 267 12.65 -12.13 1.32
CA TRP A 267 12.84 -10.69 1.25
C TRP A 267 14.30 -10.22 1.09
N GLY A 268 15.22 -11.14 0.81
CA GLY A 268 16.64 -10.82 0.59
C GLY A 268 17.37 -10.38 1.86
N LEU A 269 16.81 -10.65 3.04
CA LEU A 269 17.45 -10.43 4.33
C LEU A 269 18.25 -11.69 4.73
N PRO A 270 19.36 -11.55 5.48
CA PRO A 270 20.03 -12.69 6.11
C PRO A 270 19.04 -13.44 6.99
N ASP A 271 19.01 -14.77 6.92
CA ASP A 271 18.02 -15.56 7.67
C ASP A 271 18.21 -15.55 9.19
N ASN A 272 19.38 -15.07 9.64
CA ASN A 272 19.76 -14.93 11.04
C ASN A 272 19.74 -16.26 11.80
N VAL A 273 20.05 -17.37 11.11
CA VAL A 273 20.16 -18.68 11.72
C VAL A 273 21.62 -19.05 11.94
N ASP A 274 22.01 -19.31 13.19
CA ASP A 274 23.31 -19.91 13.53
C ASP A 274 23.10 -21.28 14.19
N ASN A 275 23.83 -22.29 13.73
CA ASN A 275 23.76 -23.67 14.26
C ASN A 275 22.34 -24.24 14.47
N GLY A 276 21.38 -23.83 13.62
CA GLY A 276 19.99 -24.28 13.74
C GLY A 276 19.15 -23.51 14.77
N ILE A 277 19.63 -22.37 15.23
CA ILE A 277 18.94 -21.46 16.16
C ILE A 277 18.67 -20.13 15.45
N LEU A 278 17.45 -19.60 15.56
CA LEU A 278 17.13 -18.24 15.13
C LEU A 278 17.68 -17.24 16.16
N GLU A 279 18.78 -16.58 15.81
CA GLU A 279 19.40 -15.59 16.68
C GLU A 279 18.49 -14.37 16.88
N PRO A 280 18.54 -13.71 18.05
CA PRO A 280 17.89 -12.42 18.25
C PRO A 280 18.33 -11.40 17.20
N ASP A 281 17.39 -10.63 16.66
CA ASP A 281 17.67 -9.54 15.71
C ASP A 281 17.38 -8.18 16.40
N PRO A 282 18.40 -7.42 16.83
CA PRO A 282 18.21 -6.14 17.53
C PRO A 282 17.71 -4.99 16.63
N VAL A 283 17.31 -5.28 15.40
CA VAL A 283 16.73 -4.30 14.47
C VAL A 283 15.28 -4.63 14.15
N ARG A 284 14.91 -5.91 14.21
CA ARG A 284 13.60 -6.40 13.71
C ARG A 284 12.86 -7.23 14.72
N GLU A 285 13.57 -7.85 15.66
CA GLU A 285 12.98 -8.58 16.74
C GLU A 285 12.63 -7.62 17.87
N ILE A 286 11.34 -7.48 18.12
CA ILE A 286 10.86 -6.76 19.29
C ILE A 286 11.08 -7.66 20.49
N ALA A 287 12.10 -7.33 21.28
CA ALA A 287 12.34 -7.96 22.56
C ALA A 287 11.08 -7.83 23.44
N SER A 288 10.82 -8.84 24.26
CA SER A 288 9.78 -8.77 25.28
C SER A 288 10.15 -7.67 26.30
N GLY A 289 9.78 -6.42 25.96
CA GLY A 289 10.24 -5.21 26.62
C GLY A 289 11.50 -4.60 25.97
N GLY A 290 11.32 -3.64 25.06
CA GLY A 290 12.35 -2.68 24.66
C GLY A 290 12.42 -2.38 23.15
N GLU A 291 12.36 -1.08 22.79
CA GLU A 291 13.23 -0.34 21.83
C GLU A 291 12.65 1.08 21.63
N ALA A 292 13.34 2.20 21.91
CA ALA A 292 14.56 2.77 21.31
C ALA A 292 14.35 3.19 19.84
N LEU A 293 14.03 4.46 19.62
CA LEU A 293 13.98 5.07 18.29
C LEU A 293 15.39 5.47 17.81
N PRO A 294 15.70 5.31 16.51
CA PRO A 294 16.97 5.74 15.94
C PRO A 294 17.09 7.27 15.86
N THR A 295 18.30 7.76 16.06
CA THR A 295 18.73 9.15 15.93
C THR A 295 18.70 9.62 14.48
N GLN A 296 18.00 10.73 14.19
CA GLN A 296 18.25 11.52 12.97
C GLN A 296 19.19 12.69 13.31
N PRO A 297 20.30 12.86 12.58
CA PRO A 297 21.09 14.08 12.65
C PRO A 297 20.32 15.18 11.88
N ASP A 298 20.30 16.37 12.45
CA ASP A 298 19.67 17.60 11.92
C ASP A 298 18.24 17.87 12.40
N ARG A 299 18.12 18.22 13.69
CA ARG A 299 17.12 19.20 14.12
C ARG A 299 17.74 20.20 15.11
N PRO A 300 17.57 21.52 14.94
CA PRO A 300 18.10 22.51 15.88
C PRO A 300 17.47 22.32 17.26
N VAL A 301 18.34 22.23 18.26
CA VAL A 301 18.00 22.06 19.67
C VAL A 301 17.35 23.34 20.21
N SER A 302 16.08 23.27 20.60
CA SER A 302 15.58 24.09 21.71
C SER A 302 15.83 23.32 22.99
N GLN A 303 16.67 23.89 23.87
CA GLN A 303 17.10 23.28 25.13
C GLN A 303 15.89 23.05 26.05
N SER A 304 15.31 21.85 26.01
CA SER A 304 14.28 21.49 26.98
C SER A 304 14.96 21.05 28.28
N VAL A 305 14.49 21.61 29.40
CA VAL A 305 14.89 21.32 30.79
C VAL A 305 14.76 19.82 31.15
N CYS A 306 14.23 19.00 30.25
CA CYS A 306 13.96 17.58 30.41
C CYS A 306 14.91 16.66 29.61
N GLN A 307 15.94 17.18 28.93
CA GLN A 307 16.86 16.41 28.07
C GLN A 307 17.56 15.21 28.75
N ASN A 308 17.63 15.18 30.09
CA ASN A 308 18.26 14.11 30.86
C ASN A 308 17.30 13.41 31.85
N VAL A 309 15.99 13.58 31.69
CA VAL A 309 15.00 12.95 32.58
C VAL A 309 14.46 11.69 31.92
N SER A 310 14.79 10.52 32.49
CA SER A 310 14.21 9.24 32.05
C SER A 310 12.72 9.19 32.38
N LEU A 311 11.90 8.94 31.36
CA LEU A 311 10.49 8.61 31.51
C LEU A 311 10.34 7.12 31.86
N SER A 312 9.29 6.79 32.60
CA SER A 312 8.89 5.39 32.74
C SER A 312 8.27 4.87 31.46
N THR A 313 8.15 3.55 31.37
CA THR A 313 7.18 2.95 30.45
C THR A 313 5.79 3.51 30.75
N PRO A 314 4.87 3.51 29.77
CA PRO A 314 3.46 3.80 30.02
C PRO A 314 2.94 3.06 31.24
N LEU A 315 2.24 3.80 32.10
CA LEU A 315 1.54 3.22 33.25
C LEU A 315 0.50 2.23 32.71
N PRO A 316 0.62 0.92 33.02
CA PRO A 316 -0.19 -0.11 32.38
C PRO A 316 -1.66 -0.05 32.79
N GLU A 317 -1.97 0.58 33.92
CA GLU A 317 -3.34 0.90 34.35
C GLU A 317 -3.96 2.11 33.61
N VAL A 318 -3.21 2.76 32.74
CA VAL A 318 -3.63 3.96 32.02
C VAL A 318 -3.74 3.68 30.53
N ASP A 319 -4.99 3.62 30.06
CA ASP A 319 -5.30 3.45 28.64
C ASP A 319 -4.99 4.74 27.87
N ARG A 320 -4.07 4.65 26.91
CA ARG A 320 -3.69 5.78 26.05
C ARG A 320 -4.87 6.27 25.21
N ASP A 321 -5.77 5.39 24.81
CA ASP A 321 -6.86 5.71 23.89
C ASP A 321 -8.02 6.43 24.58
N SER A 322 -8.00 6.47 25.92
CA SER A 322 -8.89 7.34 26.71
C SER A 322 -8.56 8.83 26.59
N PHE A 323 -7.40 9.16 26.03
CA PHE A 323 -6.93 10.54 25.90
C PHE A 323 -7.36 11.16 24.58
N VAL A 324 -7.65 12.46 24.61
CA VAL A 324 -7.83 13.28 23.40
C VAL A 324 -6.50 13.89 22.93
N SER A 325 -5.51 13.98 23.82
CA SER A 325 -4.18 14.54 23.54
C SER A 325 -3.16 14.20 24.63
N LEU A 326 -1.88 14.23 24.27
CA LEU A 326 -0.75 14.11 25.18
C LEU A 326 -0.08 15.47 25.42
N TRP A 327 0.41 15.65 26.64
CA TRP A 327 0.99 16.89 27.15
C TRP A 327 2.23 16.59 27.98
N GLN A 328 3.20 17.49 27.98
CA GLN A 328 4.37 17.45 28.85
C GLN A 328 4.13 18.32 30.08
N HIS A 329 4.39 17.77 31.27
CA HIS A 329 4.37 18.50 32.54
C HIS A 329 5.46 17.94 33.47
N ASN A 330 6.31 18.81 34.03
CA ASN A 330 7.37 18.43 34.97
C ASN A 330 8.22 17.23 34.51
N CYS A 331 8.57 17.23 33.22
CA CYS A 331 9.30 16.17 32.52
C CYS A 331 8.62 14.79 32.55
N SER A 332 7.29 14.76 32.68
CA SER A 332 6.43 13.60 32.50
C SER A 332 5.52 13.81 31.29
N ILE A 333 5.09 12.72 30.66
CA ILE A 333 4.03 12.75 29.65
C ILE A 333 2.70 12.42 30.32
N MET A 334 1.71 13.26 30.05
CA MET A 334 0.37 13.20 30.61
C MET A 334 -0.64 13.11 29.49
N GLY A 335 -1.66 12.27 29.67
CA GLY A 335 -2.84 12.27 28.82
C GLY A 335 -3.90 13.22 29.34
N MET A 336 -4.54 13.95 28.42
CA MET A 336 -5.73 14.73 28.70
C MET A 336 -6.96 13.92 28.33
N ILE A 337 -7.83 13.66 29.30
CA ILE A 337 -9.20 13.22 29.05
C ILE A 337 -10.07 14.48 29.02
N ALA A 338 -10.85 14.64 27.96
CA ALA A 338 -11.76 15.76 27.81
C ALA A 338 -13.12 15.28 27.31
N ASN A 339 -14.17 15.82 27.89
CA ASN A 339 -15.53 15.70 27.38
C ASN A 339 -16.04 17.10 27.05
N GLU A 340 -16.39 17.34 25.79
CA GLU A 340 -16.84 18.65 25.31
C GLU A 340 -18.31 18.95 25.67
N GLU A 341 -19.12 17.93 25.94
CA GLU A 341 -20.52 18.10 26.35
C GLU A 341 -20.63 18.48 27.84
N THR A 342 -19.81 17.86 28.69
CA THR A 342 -19.86 18.07 30.15
C THR A 342 -18.85 19.11 30.65
N GLY A 343 -17.92 19.52 29.79
CA GLY A 343 -16.79 20.39 30.14
C GLY A 343 -15.72 19.70 30.99
N GLU A 344 -15.82 18.39 31.26
CA GLU A 344 -14.87 17.68 32.12
C GLU A 344 -13.45 17.70 31.55
N ARG A 345 -12.45 17.93 32.42
CA ARG A 345 -11.02 17.90 32.09
C ARG A 345 -10.25 17.12 33.14
N ARG A 346 -9.44 16.15 32.70
CA ARG A 346 -8.53 15.40 33.57
C ARG A 346 -7.15 15.31 32.95
N PHE A 347 -6.12 15.54 33.76
CA PHE A 347 -4.74 15.20 33.39
C PHE A 347 -4.32 13.95 34.14
N VAL A 348 -3.87 12.95 33.39
CA VAL A 348 -3.51 11.62 33.89
C VAL A 348 -2.06 11.34 33.52
N TYR A 349 -1.23 10.89 34.46
CA TYR A 349 0.13 10.44 34.16
C TYR A 349 0.05 9.24 33.21
N PHE A 350 0.62 9.40 32.02
CA PHE A 350 0.74 8.32 31.05
C PHE A 350 2.15 7.72 31.13
N GLN A 351 3.17 8.56 30.97
CA GLN A 351 4.56 8.20 31.24
C GLN A 351 5.14 9.19 32.27
N PRO A 352 4.99 8.93 33.57
CA PRO A 352 5.66 9.72 34.60
C PRO A 352 7.17 9.66 34.43
N LYS A 353 7.89 10.71 34.84
CA LYS A 353 9.34 10.59 35.04
C LYS A 353 9.64 9.45 36.01
N GLN A 354 10.70 8.69 35.75
CA GLN A 354 11.01 7.43 36.44
C GLN A 354 11.01 7.59 37.97
N SER A 355 11.45 8.74 38.48
CA SER A 355 11.54 9.02 39.92
C SER A 355 10.20 9.07 40.65
N ILE A 356 9.08 9.29 39.96
CA ILE A 356 7.74 9.35 40.57
C ILE A 356 6.81 8.22 40.11
N ALA A 357 7.23 7.40 39.15
CA ALA A 357 6.39 6.37 38.52
C ALA A 357 5.76 5.42 39.54
N GLY A 358 6.54 4.94 40.51
CA GLY A 358 6.03 4.07 41.59
C GLY A 358 5.05 4.75 42.55
N ILE A 359 5.09 6.09 42.67
CA ILE A 359 4.22 6.86 43.57
C ILE A 359 2.87 7.11 42.93
N VAL A 360 2.84 7.39 41.62
CA VAL A 360 1.61 7.76 40.90
C VAL A 360 0.87 6.56 40.30
N ARG A 361 1.51 5.38 40.19
CA ARG A 361 0.92 4.18 39.58
C ARG A 361 -0.46 3.81 40.14
N ALA A 362 -0.62 3.85 41.45
CA ALA A 362 -1.89 3.48 42.09
C ALA A 362 -3.00 4.53 41.90
N ASP A 363 -2.64 5.77 41.60
CA ASP A 363 -3.56 6.89 41.40
C ASP A 363 -2.96 7.88 40.39
N PRO A 364 -3.04 7.59 39.08
CA PRO A 364 -2.34 8.36 38.05
C PRO A 364 -3.01 9.69 37.71
N VAL A 365 -4.19 9.97 38.28
CA VAL A 365 -4.99 11.16 37.93
C VAL A 365 -4.49 12.37 38.73
N PHE A 366 -3.69 13.21 38.07
CA PHE A 366 -3.07 14.39 38.68
C PHE A 366 -4.04 15.55 38.88
N PHE A 367 -4.93 15.81 37.92
CA PHE A 367 -5.89 16.91 37.97
C PHE A 367 -7.27 16.44 37.53
N ILE A 368 -8.30 16.92 38.21
CA ILE A 368 -9.72 16.75 37.84
C ILE A 368 -10.39 18.11 37.93
N GLY A 369 -11.04 18.55 36.86
CA GLY A 369 -11.71 19.83 36.81
C GLY A 369 -12.71 19.95 35.68
N LYS A 370 -13.16 21.18 35.46
CA LYS A 370 -14.06 21.56 34.37
C LYS A 370 -13.49 22.74 33.61
N ASN A 371 -13.80 22.79 32.33
CA ASN A 371 -13.57 23.93 31.47
C ASN A 371 -14.89 24.68 31.28
N ASP A 372 -15.01 25.84 31.92
CA ASP A 372 -16.16 26.72 31.80
C ASP A 372 -15.75 27.97 31.02
N ALA A 373 -16.23 28.07 29.77
CA ALA A 373 -15.97 29.19 28.87
C ALA A 373 -14.47 29.56 28.71
N GLY A 374 -13.58 28.55 28.67
CA GLY A 374 -12.14 28.72 28.48
C GLY A 374 -11.34 28.87 29.77
N THR A 375 -12.00 28.92 30.93
CA THR A 375 -11.35 28.85 32.24
C THR A 375 -11.42 27.42 32.76
N ILE A 376 -10.26 26.80 32.94
CA ILE A 376 -10.14 25.47 33.55
C ILE A 376 -10.03 25.65 35.06
N SER A 377 -10.94 25.06 35.83
CA SER A 377 -10.92 25.08 37.29
C SER A 377 -11.14 23.69 37.87
N GLY A 378 -10.45 23.35 38.95
CA GLY A 378 -10.55 22.02 39.53
C GLY A 378 -9.58 21.80 40.67
N VAL A 379 -9.22 20.54 40.87
CA VAL A 379 -8.40 20.07 41.98
C VAL A 379 -7.19 19.33 41.43
N ALA A 380 -6.00 19.78 41.81
CA ALA A 380 -4.72 19.15 41.52
C ALA A 380 -4.23 18.32 42.71
N LYS A 381 -3.44 17.29 42.45
CA LYS A 381 -2.85 16.41 43.47
C LYS A 381 -1.34 16.64 43.62
N LEU A 382 -0.88 16.60 44.87
CA LEU A 382 0.53 16.54 45.22
C LEU A 382 0.83 15.16 45.80
N TYR A 383 1.71 14.43 45.11
CA TYR A 383 2.12 13.07 45.49
C TYR A 383 3.36 13.09 46.38
N SER A 384 3.35 12.27 47.43
CA SER A 384 4.51 12.04 48.30
C SER A 384 4.54 10.58 48.72
N SER A 385 5.69 9.93 48.52
CA SER A 385 5.91 8.56 49.01
C SER A 385 5.88 8.46 50.53
N ARG A 386 6.18 9.54 51.25
CA ARG A 386 6.22 9.59 52.73
C ARG A 386 4.90 10.06 53.33
N CYS A 387 4.36 11.16 52.81
CA CYS A 387 3.19 11.83 53.41
C CYS A 387 1.87 11.52 52.69
N GLY A 388 1.88 10.65 51.69
CA GLY A 388 0.71 10.35 50.86
C GLY A 388 0.28 11.53 50.00
N THR A 389 -0.82 11.32 49.28
CA THR A 389 -1.37 12.29 48.32
C THR A 389 -2.26 13.31 49.02
N ILE A 390 -2.06 14.59 48.72
CA ILE A 390 -2.98 15.66 49.11
C ILE A 390 -3.46 16.42 47.88
N SER A 391 -4.57 17.12 48.02
CA SER A 391 -5.20 17.86 46.93
C SER A 391 -5.26 19.34 47.23
N PHE A 392 -5.19 20.18 46.21
CA PHE A 392 -5.35 21.64 46.32
C PHE A 392 -6.10 22.20 45.11
N PRO A 393 -6.91 23.26 45.27
CA PRO A 393 -7.62 23.87 44.16
C PRO A 393 -6.64 24.56 43.22
N ALA A 394 -6.86 24.40 41.92
CA ALA A 394 -6.10 25.08 40.88
C ALA A 394 -7.02 25.54 39.76
N SER A 395 -6.77 26.74 39.23
CA SER A 395 -7.51 27.28 38.10
C SER A 395 -6.61 28.08 37.17
N GLY A 396 -7.03 28.22 35.91
CA GLY A 396 -6.30 29.00 34.92
C GLY A 396 -6.91 28.84 33.53
N SER A 397 -6.11 29.08 32.49
CA SER A 397 -6.60 29.12 31.12
C SER A 397 -5.57 28.56 30.13
N THR A 398 -6.00 28.40 28.88
CA THR A 398 -5.13 28.05 27.76
C THR A 398 -4.53 29.32 27.15
N SER A 399 -3.22 29.31 26.90
CA SER A 399 -2.54 30.36 26.14
C SER A 399 -2.25 29.86 24.72
N GLN A 400 -2.67 30.65 23.72
CA GLN A 400 -2.45 30.38 22.29
C GLN A 400 -1.25 31.16 21.70
N ALA A 401 -0.33 31.65 22.54
CA ALA A 401 0.70 32.59 22.10
C ALA A 401 1.86 31.98 21.28
N SER A 402 1.88 30.67 20.99
CA SER A 402 2.96 30.04 20.21
C SER A 402 2.52 28.76 19.49
N GLU A 403 3.40 28.22 18.64
CA GLU A 403 3.20 27.04 17.75
C GLU A 403 2.67 25.77 18.45
N ASN A 404 2.75 25.68 19.79
CA ASN A 404 2.12 24.63 20.59
C ASN A 404 1.24 25.23 21.70
N PRO A 405 -0.02 24.79 21.87
CA PRO A 405 -0.89 25.29 22.93
C PRO A 405 -0.34 24.93 24.32
N VAL A 406 -0.50 25.85 25.27
CA VAL A 406 -0.06 25.67 26.67
C VAL A 406 -1.24 25.86 27.61
N VAL A 407 -1.44 24.93 28.55
CA VAL A 407 -2.38 25.08 29.67
C VAL A 407 -1.58 25.53 30.89
N VAL A 408 -1.99 26.64 31.52
CA VAL A 408 -1.38 27.12 32.77
C VAL A 408 -2.44 27.19 33.85
N LEU A 409 -2.30 26.38 34.89
CA LEU A 409 -3.13 26.42 36.10
C LEU A 409 -2.32 26.96 37.27
N ARG A 410 -2.97 27.69 38.18
CA ARG A 410 -2.37 28.24 39.41
C ARG A 410 -3.22 27.88 40.61
N GLY A 411 -2.58 27.53 41.71
CA GLY A 411 -3.26 27.14 42.94
C GLY A 411 -2.41 27.35 44.19
N GLN A 412 -3.05 27.49 45.35
CA GLN A 412 -2.34 27.58 46.63
C GLN A 412 -2.06 26.16 47.14
N ARG A 413 -0.84 25.67 46.91
CA ARG A 413 -0.41 24.34 47.31
C ARG A 413 0.01 24.33 48.78
N PRO A 414 -0.54 23.43 49.62
CA PRO A 414 -0.07 23.25 50.99
C PRO A 414 1.38 22.72 51.00
N GLN A 415 2.25 23.41 51.73
CA GLN A 415 3.55 22.89 52.12
C GLN A 415 3.38 22.07 53.40
N ARG A 416 3.96 20.87 53.41
CA ARG A 416 3.92 19.97 54.56
C ARG A 416 5.29 19.87 55.19
N ASP A 417 5.32 19.85 56.51
CA ASP A 417 6.50 19.50 57.26
C ASP A 417 6.93 18.07 56.88
N SER A 418 8.22 17.91 56.58
CA SER A 418 8.71 16.66 56.01
C SER A 418 8.67 15.49 56.99
N GLU A 419 8.64 15.77 58.30
CA GLU A 419 8.67 14.76 59.36
C GLU A 419 7.26 14.39 59.87
N THR A 420 6.45 15.40 60.13
CA THR A 420 5.12 15.25 60.72
C THR A 420 4.00 15.16 59.69
N CYS A 421 4.30 15.46 58.42
CA CYS A 421 3.35 15.53 57.30
C CYS A 421 2.20 16.53 57.51
N LYS A 422 2.27 17.39 58.54
CA LYS A 422 1.28 18.44 58.80
C LYS A 422 1.50 19.63 57.88
N ALA A 423 0.42 20.23 57.42
CA ALA A 423 0.49 21.47 56.63
C ALA A 423 1.06 22.60 57.51
N ILE A 424 2.12 23.25 57.03
CA ILE A 424 2.82 24.33 57.73
C ILE A 424 2.59 25.70 57.09
N SER A 425 2.39 25.75 55.77
CA SER A 425 2.12 26.98 55.02
C SER A 425 1.48 26.63 53.68
N THR A 426 1.15 27.65 52.87
CA THR A 426 0.74 27.48 51.47
C THR A 426 1.68 28.28 50.57
N THR A 427 1.94 27.76 49.38
CA THR A 427 2.73 28.43 48.34
C THR A 427 1.98 28.43 47.03
N GLU A 428 2.12 29.49 46.23
CA GLU A 428 1.54 29.53 44.89
C GLU A 428 2.29 28.55 43.99
N GLU A 429 1.56 27.59 43.42
CA GLU A 429 2.08 26.60 42.49
C GLU A 429 1.57 26.90 41.08
N LYS A 430 2.48 26.98 40.11
CA LYS A 430 2.17 27.09 38.68
C LYS A 430 2.29 25.71 38.03
N LEU A 431 1.19 25.20 37.50
CA LEU A 431 1.12 23.94 36.75
C LEU A 431 1.06 24.26 35.27
N GLU A 432 2.16 24.02 34.57
CA GLU A 432 2.28 24.26 33.13
C GLU A 432 2.27 22.95 32.36
N PHE A 433 1.39 22.84 31.37
CA PHE A 433 1.28 21.69 30.48
C PHE A 433 1.53 22.16 29.05
N THR A 434 2.54 21.59 28.40
CA THR A 434 2.89 21.89 27.01
C THR A 434 2.33 20.80 26.11
N PHE A 435 1.58 21.17 25.06
CA PHE A 435 1.01 20.19 24.14
C PHE A 435 2.10 19.41 23.40
N LEU A 436 1.90 18.10 23.24
CA LEU A 436 2.78 17.21 22.48
C LEU A 436 2.11 16.73 21.19
N GLU A 437 0.96 16.06 21.32
CA GLU A 437 0.22 15.51 20.18
C GLU A 437 -1.26 15.31 20.50
N ARG A 438 -2.11 15.21 19.46
CA ARG A 438 -3.46 14.70 19.62
C ARG A 438 -3.42 13.19 19.56
N VAL A 439 -4.17 12.56 20.47
CA VAL A 439 -4.49 11.14 20.37
C VAL A 439 -5.70 11.10 19.45
N SER A 440 -5.46 10.96 18.15
CA SER A 440 -6.54 10.95 17.16
C SER A 440 -7.42 9.72 17.34
N PRO A 441 -8.75 9.88 17.34
CA PRO A 441 -9.65 8.76 17.07
C PRO A 441 -9.39 8.28 15.64
N ASP A 442 -9.26 6.95 15.49
CA ASP A 442 -9.29 6.19 14.25
C ASP A 442 -8.88 6.91 12.96
N VAL A 443 -7.64 6.65 12.52
CA VAL A 443 -7.26 6.73 11.11
C VAL A 443 -8.26 5.87 10.34
N VAL A 444 -9.06 6.52 9.50
CA VAL A 444 -9.84 5.91 8.44
C VAL A 444 -8.88 5.22 7.47
N ILE A 445 -8.49 3.98 7.78
CA ILE A 445 -8.01 3.04 6.77
C ILE A 445 -9.27 2.51 6.07
N SER A 446 -9.68 3.25 5.04
CA SER A 446 -10.35 2.65 3.89
C SER A 446 -9.47 1.48 3.42
N GLY A 447 -9.94 0.25 3.67
CA GLY A 447 -9.23 -0.97 3.27
C GLY A 447 -9.09 -1.09 1.75
N PRO A 448 -8.33 -2.08 1.25
CA PRO A 448 -8.44 -2.54 -0.13
C PRO A 448 -9.74 -3.35 -0.25
N ASP A 449 -10.86 -2.65 -0.22
CA ASP A 449 -12.19 -3.06 -0.68
C ASP A 449 -13.13 -1.85 -0.45
N LEU A 450 -12.93 -0.79 -1.25
CA LEU A 450 -14.12 -0.35 -1.97
C LEU A 450 -14.22 -1.32 -3.14
N GLU A 451 -14.94 -2.43 -2.94
CA GLU A 451 -15.76 -2.96 -4.01
C GLU A 451 -16.30 -1.72 -4.74
N PRO A 452 -16.02 -1.51 -6.03
CA PRO A 452 -16.67 -0.43 -6.74
C PRO A 452 -18.14 -0.62 -6.45
N ARG A 453 -18.76 0.35 -5.77
CA ARG A 453 -20.20 0.27 -5.50
C ARG A 453 -20.81 -0.12 -6.83
N PRO A 454 -21.62 -1.20 -6.90
CA PRO A 454 -22.22 -1.58 -8.17
C PRO A 454 -23.02 -0.41 -8.76
N GLU A 455 -23.42 0.55 -7.91
CA GLU A 455 -23.95 1.84 -8.29
C GLU A 455 -22.93 2.98 -8.04
N ARG A 456 -22.27 3.41 -9.13
CA ARG A 456 -21.63 4.72 -9.22
C ARG A 456 -22.72 5.80 -9.24
N SER A 457 -22.65 6.75 -8.31
CA SER A 457 -23.73 7.71 -8.06
C SER A 457 -23.35 9.16 -8.34
N THR A 458 -22.09 9.53 -8.13
CA THR A 458 -21.62 10.91 -8.36
C THR A 458 -21.14 11.10 -9.79
N LEU A 459 -21.08 12.35 -10.26
CA LEU A 459 -20.59 12.65 -11.62
C LEU A 459 -19.14 12.18 -11.79
N SER A 460 -18.28 12.36 -10.79
CA SER A 460 -16.89 11.90 -10.79
C SER A 460 -16.79 10.37 -10.84
N GLU A 461 -17.64 9.68 -10.07
CA GLU A 461 -17.71 8.21 -10.07
C GLU A 461 -18.16 7.68 -11.43
N ILE A 462 -19.30 8.16 -11.94
CA ILE A 462 -19.95 7.68 -13.16
C ILE A 462 -19.05 7.89 -14.37
N THR A 463 -18.42 9.06 -14.47
CA THR A 463 -17.50 9.38 -15.57
C THR A 463 -16.11 8.77 -15.38
N ARG A 464 -15.81 8.25 -14.19
CA ARG A 464 -14.46 7.82 -13.80
C ARG A 464 -13.42 8.94 -13.97
N ASN A 465 -13.84 10.20 -13.90
CA ASN A 465 -12.98 11.38 -13.99
C ASN A 465 -12.68 11.87 -12.58
N PHE A 466 -11.51 11.46 -12.06
CA PHE A 466 -11.16 11.53 -10.63
C PHE A 466 -11.18 12.94 -10.04
N LEU A 467 -10.68 13.92 -10.78
CA LEU A 467 -10.68 15.33 -10.40
C LEU A 467 -11.87 16.09 -11.01
N ALA A 468 -12.89 15.40 -11.53
CA ALA A 468 -14.04 15.99 -12.20
C ALA A 468 -13.66 17.07 -13.23
N ILE A 469 -12.61 16.84 -14.02
CA ILE A 469 -12.08 17.83 -14.97
C ILE A 469 -13.21 18.20 -15.96
N THR A 470 -13.69 19.44 -15.85
CA THR A 470 -14.90 19.92 -16.51
C THR A 470 -14.58 20.94 -17.60
N PHE A 471 -15.27 20.86 -18.73
CA PHE A 471 -15.15 21.75 -19.87
C PHE A 471 -16.46 22.50 -20.09
N TYR A 472 -16.44 23.83 -19.96
CA TYR A 472 -17.63 24.67 -20.10
C TYR A 472 -17.87 25.08 -21.56
N PRO A 473 -19.14 25.34 -21.94
CA PRO A 473 -19.46 25.83 -23.27
C PRO A 473 -18.87 27.22 -23.50
N ASN A 474 -18.40 27.46 -24.73
CA ASN A 474 -18.02 28.78 -25.20
C ASN A 474 -19.26 29.65 -25.50
N ASP A 475 -19.06 30.90 -25.93
CA ASP A 475 -20.15 31.84 -26.24
C ASP A 475 -21.12 31.35 -27.32
N ALA A 476 -20.69 30.42 -28.17
CA ALA A 476 -21.52 29.77 -29.19
C ALA A 476 -22.28 28.54 -28.64
N GLY A 477 -22.18 28.25 -27.34
CA GLY A 477 -22.79 27.10 -26.69
C GLY A 477 -22.07 25.77 -26.96
N LYS A 478 -20.91 25.79 -27.61
CA LYS A 478 -20.13 24.59 -27.97
C LYS A 478 -19.09 24.27 -26.89
N ILE A 479 -18.93 22.99 -26.58
CA ILE A 479 -17.90 22.50 -25.67
C ILE A 479 -16.74 21.95 -26.50
N ASP A 480 -15.55 22.50 -26.31
CA ASP A 480 -14.33 22.05 -26.98
C ASP A 480 -13.40 21.38 -25.94
N LEU A 481 -13.14 20.08 -26.11
CA LEU A 481 -12.20 19.38 -25.25
C LEU A 481 -10.76 19.80 -25.57
N LEU A 482 -9.95 19.98 -24.53
CA LEU A 482 -8.54 20.28 -24.71
C LEU A 482 -7.81 19.10 -25.39
N PRO A 483 -6.78 19.36 -26.23
CA PRO A 483 -6.15 18.30 -27.03
C PRO A 483 -5.64 17.09 -26.24
N TYR A 484 -5.11 17.30 -25.03
CA TYR A 484 -4.63 16.20 -24.17
C TYR A 484 -5.76 15.33 -23.62
N PHE A 485 -6.99 15.84 -23.56
CA PHE A 485 -8.16 15.08 -23.17
C PHE A 485 -8.82 14.45 -24.39
N ALA A 486 -8.99 15.22 -25.47
CA ALA A 486 -9.61 14.78 -26.73
C ALA A 486 -8.88 13.61 -27.41
N ARG A 487 -7.57 13.47 -27.21
CA ARG A 487 -6.77 12.36 -27.75
C ARG A 487 -6.43 11.29 -26.71
N PHE A 488 -7.00 11.38 -25.51
CA PHE A 488 -6.70 10.41 -24.46
C PHE A 488 -7.26 9.03 -24.85
N PRO A 489 -6.44 7.96 -24.88
CA PRO A 489 -6.84 6.67 -25.44
C PRO A 489 -7.97 5.96 -24.67
N GLY A 490 -8.29 6.42 -23.46
CA GLY A 490 -9.40 5.92 -22.65
C GLY A 490 -10.67 6.79 -22.69
N LEU A 491 -10.76 7.82 -23.54
CA LEU A 491 -11.92 8.72 -23.60
C LEU A 491 -13.17 8.00 -24.17
N VAL A 492 -14.31 8.14 -23.50
CA VAL A 492 -15.62 7.65 -23.94
C VAL A 492 -16.56 8.83 -24.13
N GLU A 493 -16.53 9.46 -25.30
CA GLU A 493 -17.24 10.72 -25.59
C GLU A 493 -18.75 10.65 -25.29
N ALA A 494 -19.39 9.52 -25.61
CA ALA A 494 -20.83 9.33 -25.46
C ALA A 494 -21.29 9.22 -24.00
N GLU A 495 -20.38 8.95 -23.05
CA GLU A 495 -20.72 8.70 -21.65
C GLU A 495 -20.46 9.90 -20.72
N GLY A 496 -19.93 11.01 -21.27
CA GLY A 496 -19.71 12.24 -20.51
C GLY A 496 -21.00 12.78 -19.87
N LYS A 497 -20.85 13.44 -18.72
CA LYS A 497 -21.98 14.02 -17.96
C LYS A 497 -21.85 15.53 -17.87
N LYS A 498 -22.99 16.23 -17.86
CA LYS A 498 -23.00 17.67 -17.61
C LYS A 498 -23.18 17.96 -16.12
N ASP A 499 -22.46 18.96 -15.62
CA ASP A 499 -22.69 19.51 -14.29
C ASP A 499 -23.91 20.45 -14.29
N SER A 500 -24.24 21.01 -13.12
CA SER A 500 -25.36 21.93 -12.93
C SER A 500 -25.20 23.28 -13.66
N LYS A 501 -23.99 23.60 -14.13
CA LYS A 501 -23.65 24.82 -14.89
C LYS A 501 -23.52 24.54 -16.39
N GLY A 502 -23.83 23.32 -16.85
CA GLY A 502 -23.80 22.92 -18.25
C GLY A 502 -22.42 22.54 -18.78
N GLY A 503 -21.40 22.46 -17.92
CA GLY A 503 -20.05 22.00 -18.27
C GLY A 503 -19.98 20.48 -18.39
N LEU A 504 -19.25 19.98 -19.38
CA LEU A 504 -19.06 18.56 -19.64
C LEU A 504 -17.89 18.00 -18.82
N ILE A 505 -18.17 16.98 -18.04
CA ILE A 505 -17.20 16.08 -17.41
C ILE A 505 -17.05 14.88 -18.36
N PRO A 506 -15.94 14.75 -19.10
CA PRO A 506 -15.77 13.64 -20.04
C PRO A 506 -15.59 12.32 -19.29
N ALA A 507 -16.07 11.22 -19.88
CA ALA A 507 -16.00 9.89 -19.28
C ALA A 507 -14.79 9.09 -19.75
N LEU A 508 -14.28 8.22 -18.87
CA LEU A 508 -13.12 7.38 -19.10
C LEU A 508 -13.52 5.90 -19.04
N SER A 509 -12.93 5.09 -19.90
CA SER A 509 -13.24 3.65 -20.02
C SER A 509 -12.75 2.80 -18.85
N SER A 510 -11.87 3.34 -18.00
CA SER A 510 -11.28 2.66 -16.84
C SER A 510 -10.98 3.66 -15.72
N ASP A 511 -10.92 3.16 -14.49
CA ASP A 511 -10.51 3.96 -13.35
C ASP A 511 -9.01 4.32 -13.42
N GLU A 512 -8.17 3.44 -13.96
CA GLU A 512 -6.77 3.75 -14.29
C GLU A 512 -6.68 4.93 -15.26
N GLY A 513 -7.56 4.99 -16.27
CA GLY A 513 -7.66 6.13 -17.18
C GLY A 513 -8.06 7.43 -16.47
N GLY A 514 -8.97 7.33 -15.49
CA GLY A 514 -9.36 8.42 -14.60
C GLY A 514 -8.20 8.99 -13.79
N VAL A 515 -7.45 8.11 -13.13
CA VAL A 515 -6.25 8.50 -12.38
C VAL A 515 -5.18 9.06 -13.31
N ALA A 516 -4.97 8.44 -14.47
CA ALA A 516 -3.99 8.88 -15.46
C ALA A 516 -4.27 10.31 -15.94
N ILE A 517 -5.52 10.64 -16.29
CA ILE A 517 -5.85 11.99 -16.77
C ILE A 517 -5.76 13.04 -15.66
N SER A 518 -6.08 12.67 -14.42
CA SER A 518 -5.86 13.51 -13.24
C SER A 518 -4.38 13.74 -12.93
N TRP A 519 -3.55 12.71 -13.14
CA TRP A 519 -2.10 12.80 -13.03
C TRP A 519 -1.51 13.73 -14.11
N VAL A 520 -1.99 13.62 -15.35
CA VAL A 520 -1.65 14.53 -16.46
C VAL A 520 -2.02 15.97 -16.11
N TRP A 521 -3.20 16.17 -15.50
CA TRP A 521 -3.67 17.48 -15.12
C TRP A 521 -2.71 18.15 -14.13
N ILE A 522 -2.37 17.50 -13.03
CA ILE A 522 -1.49 18.10 -12.01
C ILE A 522 -0.05 18.27 -12.52
N ASN A 523 0.47 17.37 -13.34
CA ASN A 523 1.86 17.43 -13.82
C ASN A 523 2.12 18.46 -14.93
N LYS A 524 1.12 18.70 -15.79
CA LYS A 524 1.33 19.43 -17.05
C LYS A 524 0.30 20.52 -17.35
N ARG A 525 -0.75 20.65 -16.53
CA ARG A 525 -1.92 21.50 -16.82
C ARG A 525 -2.36 22.39 -15.65
N ALA A 526 -1.95 22.13 -14.40
CA ALA A 526 -2.22 23.01 -13.27
C ALA A 526 -1.44 24.33 -13.41
N LEU A 527 -2.14 25.46 -13.22
CA LEU A 527 -1.68 26.79 -13.64
C LEU A 527 -0.58 27.38 -12.76
N TYR A 528 -0.72 27.17 -11.46
CA TYR A 528 0.05 27.89 -10.44
C TYR A 528 0.94 26.96 -9.60
N THR A 529 1.06 25.71 -10.02
CA THR A 529 1.88 24.68 -9.37
C THR A 529 3.29 24.65 -9.97
N ASP A 530 4.30 24.39 -9.13
CA ASP A 530 5.68 24.20 -9.58
C ASP A 530 5.96 22.72 -9.84
N GLY A 531 5.48 22.23 -10.98
CA GLY A 531 5.57 20.82 -11.34
C GLY A 531 4.88 19.92 -10.30
N LEU A 532 5.65 19.05 -9.64
CA LEU A 532 5.16 18.12 -8.62
C LEU A 532 5.26 18.66 -7.19
N LEU A 533 5.77 19.88 -7.01
CA LEU A 533 5.77 20.58 -5.73
C LEU A 533 4.54 21.50 -5.71
N ILE A 534 3.53 21.11 -4.95
CA ILE A 534 2.24 21.80 -4.91
C ILE A 534 1.95 22.32 -3.51
N THR A 535 1.13 23.36 -3.39
CA THR A 535 0.55 23.79 -2.11
C THR A 535 -0.96 23.74 -2.19
N PRO A 536 -1.68 23.54 -1.07
CA PRO A 536 -3.14 23.60 -1.09
C PRO A 536 -3.70 24.87 -1.73
N LYS A 537 -3.04 26.01 -1.48
CA LYS A 537 -3.38 27.30 -2.06
C LYS A 537 -3.19 27.34 -3.59
N THR A 538 -2.04 26.93 -4.11
CA THR A 538 -1.75 26.95 -5.57
C THR A 538 -2.67 26.02 -6.35
N VAL A 539 -3.03 24.86 -5.77
CA VAL A 539 -4.03 23.95 -6.34
C VAL A 539 -5.42 24.58 -6.34
N ALA A 540 -5.85 25.18 -5.23
CA ALA A 540 -7.17 25.83 -5.13
C ALA A 540 -7.32 26.97 -6.15
N TYR A 541 -6.30 27.80 -6.35
CA TYR A 541 -6.30 28.81 -7.42
C TYR A 541 -6.37 28.18 -8.80
N SER A 542 -5.65 27.07 -9.03
CA SER A 542 -5.64 26.37 -10.32
C SER A 542 -7.01 25.75 -10.64
N MET A 543 -7.68 25.16 -9.65
CA MET A 543 -9.02 24.59 -9.78
C MET A 543 -10.11 25.66 -9.94
N ALA A 544 -9.99 26.78 -9.22
CA ALA A 544 -10.93 27.90 -9.32
C ALA A 544 -10.72 28.75 -10.60
N GLY A 545 -9.58 28.61 -11.29
CA GLY A 545 -9.23 29.45 -12.44
C GLY A 545 -9.01 30.92 -12.06
N VAL A 546 -8.47 31.17 -10.86
CA VAL A 546 -8.27 32.51 -10.30
C VAL A 546 -6.78 32.79 -10.18
N ASP A 547 -6.33 33.97 -10.61
CA ASP A 547 -4.93 34.39 -10.45
C ASP A 547 -4.58 34.50 -8.95
N PRO A 548 -3.47 33.91 -8.47
CA PRO A 548 -3.00 34.05 -7.10
C PRO A 548 -2.83 35.49 -6.61
N GLN A 549 -2.62 36.45 -7.51
CA GLN A 549 -2.51 37.88 -7.18
C GLN A 549 -3.87 38.57 -6.99
N ALA A 550 -4.97 37.94 -7.42
CA ALA A 550 -6.31 38.51 -7.33
C ALA A 550 -6.87 38.53 -5.90
N CYS A 551 -6.37 37.66 -5.02
CA CYS A 551 -6.84 37.53 -3.65
C CYS A 551 -5.67 37.62 -2.65
N ASP A 552 -5.91 38.20 -1.48
CA ASP A 552 -4.92 38.30 -0.42
C ASP A 552 -4.81 37.00 0.42
N MET A 553 -4.08 37.07 1.55
CA MET A 553 -3.89 35.92 2.44
C MET A 553 -5.18 35.46 3.14
N GLN A 554 -6.18 36.35 3.24
CA GLN A 554 -7.50 36.08 3.80
C GLN A 554 -8.52 35.73 2.72
N MET A 555 -8.06 35.52 1.47
CA MET A 555 -8.89 35.28 0.30
C MET A 555 -9.91 36.40 0.06
N GLN A 556 -9.54 37.64 0.39
CA GLN A 556 -10.30 38.82 0.01
C GLN A 556 -9.73 39.43 -1.27
N PRO A 557 -10.55 40.07 -2.12
CA PRO A 557 -10.07 40.69 -3.34
C PRO A 557 -9.01 41.75 -3.07
N THR A 558 -7.88 41.68 -3.79
CA THR A 558 -6.87 42.75 -3.78
C THR A 558 -7.33 43.92 -4.67
N ALA A 559 -6.80 45.12 -4.45
CA ALA A 559 -7.08 46.27 -5.32
C ALA A 559 -6.71 45.99 -6.79
N SER A 560 -5.61 45.26 -7.02
CA SER A 560 -5.20 44.78 -8.36
C SER A 560 -6.17 43.74 -8.92
N GLY A 561 -6.65 42.81 -8.10
CA GLY A 561 -7.66 41.82 -8.50
C GLY A 561 -8.98 42.45 -8.92
N VAL A 562 -9.48 43.42 -8.14
CA VAL A 562 -10.70 44.18 -8.48
C VAL A 562 -10.51 44.97 -9.77
N SER A 563 -9.34 45.62 -9.95
CA SER A 563 -9.05 46.36 -11.17
C SER A 563 -8.94 45.46 -12.41
N ALA A 564 -8.40 44.25 -12.26
CA ALA A 564 -8.26 43.30 -13.37
C ALA A 564 -9.62 42.70 -13.81
N ILE A 565 -10.53 42.49 -12.85
CA ILE A 565 -11.86 41.91 -13.11
C ILE A 565 -12.88 43.00 -13.50
N GLY A 566 -12.68 44.24 -13.03
CA GLY A 566 -13.57 45.38 -13.30
C GLY A 566 -14.82 45.43 -12.43
N SER A 567 -14.96 44.52 -11.46
CA SER A 567 -16.09 44.44 -10.53
C SER A 567 -15.65 43.87 -9.18
N LEU A 568 -16.00 44.57 -8.09
CA LEU A 568 -15.75 44.10 -6.74
C LEU A 568 -16.57 42.84 -6.42
N ASP A 569 -17.83 42.79 -6.86
CA ASP A 569 -18.71 41.65 -6.62
C ASP A 569 -18.21 40.40 -7.35
N GLU A 570 -17.73 40.55 -8.58
CA GLU A 570 -17.16 39.44 -9.35
C GLU A 570 -15.81 39.00 -8.77
N ALA A 571 -14.95 39.95 -8.37
CA ALA A 571 -13.70 39.63 -7.69
C ALA A 571 -13.93 38.90 -6.36
N THR A 572 -14.91 39.34 -5.59
CA THR A 572 -15.35 38.67 -4.35
C THR A 572 -15.85 37.27 -4.65
N SER A 573 -16.69 37.09 -5.67
CA SER A 573 -17.18 35.77 -6.10
C SER A 573 -16.03 34.82 -6.48
N ARG A 574 -15.01 35.31 -7.20
CA ARG A 574 -13.84 34.52 -7.58
C ARG A 574 -12.98 34.14 -6.37
N CYS A 575 -12.70 35.06 -5.45
CA CYS A 575 -11.95 34.74 -4.24
C CYS A 575 -12.74 33.82 -3.28
N ASN A 576 -14.07 33.93 -3.26
CA ASN A 576 -14.95 32.99 -2.58
C ASN A 576 -14.90 31.59 -3.20
N ALA A 577 -14.71 31.46 -4.51
CA ALA A 577 -14.50 30.16 -5.14
C ALA A 577 -13.19 29.51 -4.66
N VAL A 578 -12.09 30.26 -4.56
CA VAL A 578 -10.82 29.76 -3.99
C VAL A 578 -11.01 29.38 -2.53
N THR A 579 -11.70 30.20 -1.76
CA THR A 579 -12.06 29.92 -0.37
C THR A 579 -12.85 28.62 -0.24
N ALA A 580 -13.88 28.42 -1.08
CA ALA A 580 -14.70 27.21 -1.06
C ALA A 580 -13.88 25.94 -1.29
N TYR A 581 -12.92 25.97 -2.23
CA TYR A 581 -11.98 24.87 -2.45
C TYR A 581 -11.10 24.64 -1.21
N LEU A 582 -10.55 25.69 -0.59
CA LEU A 582 -9.71 25.54 0.60
C LEU A 582 -10.50 25.09 1.85
N MET A 583 -11.76 25.51 1.98
CA MET A 583 -12.67 25.09 3.03
C MET A 583 -12.91 23.58 2.96
N GLY A 584 -13.24 23.08 1.76
CA GLY A 584 -13.39 21.65 1.53
C GLY A 584 -12.06 20.92 1.74
N TYR A 585 -11.03 21.29 1.00
CA TYR A 585 -9.75 20.61 0.99
C TYR A 585 -9.08 20.55 2.36
N ILE A 586 -8.68 21.69 2.94
CA ILE A 586 -7.85 21.73 4.17
C ILE A 586 -8.58 22.29 5.39
N GLY A 587 -9.90 22.50 5.31
CA GLY A 587 -10.67 23.04 6.43
C GLY A 587 -10.40 24.51 6.70
N PHE A 588 -9.90 25.25 5.71
CA PHE A 588 -9.73 26.70 5.82
C PHE A 588 -11.04 27.34 6.30
N ALA A 589 -10.96 28.37 7.15
CA ALA A 589 -12.13 29.04 7.73
C ALA A 589 -13.18 28.09 8.37
N GLY A 590 -12.77 26.92 8.88
CA GLY A 590 -13.66 25.98 9.57
C GLY A 590 -14.44 25.03 8.65
N GLY A 591 -14.00 24.85 7.41
CA GLY A 591 -14.62 23.91 6.46
C GLY A 591 -14.36 22.41 6.75
N ARG A 592 -14.90 21.53 5.89
CA ARG A 592 -14.95 20.06 6.09
C ARG A 592 -13.58 19.40 6.31
N ASN A 593 -12.54 19.90 5.66
CA ASN A 593 -11.18 19.38 5.82
C ASN A 593 -10.95 17.92 5.41
N PHE A 594 -11.18 17.61 4.14
CA PHE A 594 -10.86 16.28 3.61
C PHE A 594 -9.38 15.90 3.73
N ALA A 595 -8.46 16.86 3.81
CA ALA A 595 -7.04 16.57 3.93
C ALA A 595 -6.73 15.88 5.26
N ALA A 596 -7.36 16.29 6.36
CA ALA A 596 -7.14 15.68 7.66
C ALA A 596 -7.48 14.18 7.67
N ASP A 597 -8.53 13.76 6.94
CA ASP A 597 -8.97 12.36 6.85
C ASP A 597 -7.88 11.45 6.26
N TYR A 598 -7.07 11.96 5.33
CA TYR A 598 -6.08 11.16 4.59
C TYR A 598 -4.63 11.43 4.98
N PHE A 599 -4.30 12.64 5.46
CA PHE A 599 -2.96 13.00 5.93
C PHE A 599 -2.78 12.81 7.44
N GLY A 600 -3.86 12.60 8.19
CA GLY A 600 -3.83 12.44 9.65
C GLY A 600 -3.42 13.71 10.41
N ARG A 601 -3.33 14.85 9.72
CA ARG A 601 -2.96 16.16 10.28
C ARG A 601 -3.54 17.29 9.45
N GLN A 602 -3.57 18.48 10.06
CA GLN A 602 -3.91 19.73 9.39
C GLN A 602 -2.79 20.12 8.41
N LEU A 603 -3.15 20.34 7.15
CA LEU A 603 -2.25 20.91 6.15
C LEU A 603 -2.35 22.44 6.18
N LYS A 604 -1.23 23.15 6.07
CA LYS A 604 -1.25 24.62 5.96
C LYS A 604 -1.54 25.03 4.50
N PRO A 605 -2.20 26.18 4.24
CA PRO A 605 -2.48 26.65 2.88
C PRO A 605 -1.23 26.72 1.99
N ASP A 606 -0.10 27.14 2.55
CA ASP A 606 1.17 27.32 1.84
C ASP A 606 2.16 26.16 2.07
N GLU A 607 1.71 25.05 2.65
CA GLU A 607 2.57 23.88 2.86
C GLU A 607 2.90 23.19 1.53
N THR A 608 4.19 22.98 1.27
CA THR A 608 4.64 22.24 0.09
C THR A 608 4.42 20.75 0.26
N LEU A 609 3.67 20.16 -0.67
CA LEU A 609 3.44 18.74 -0.83
C LEU A 609 4.23 18.24 -2.04
N ASP A 610 5.14 17.30 -1.83
CA ASP A 610 5.90 16.67 -2.90
C ASP A 610 5.15 15.46 -3.48
N MET A 611 4.59 15.64 -4.66
CA MET A 611 3.84 14.62 -5.38
C MET A 611 4.73 13.53 -5.98
N ASN A 612 6.07 13.65 -5.92
CA ASN A 612 6.95 12.51 -6.21
C ASN A 612 6.91 11.44 -5.11
N ASN A 613 6.53 11.82 -3.88
CA ASN A 613 6.34 10.86 -2.80
C ASN A 613 5.03 10.08 -3.04
N PRO A 614 5.06 8.75 -3.21
CA PRO A 614 3.89 7.94 -3.54
C PRO A 614 2.83 7.92 -2.42
N ILE A 615 3.20 8.23 -1.17
CA ILE A 615 2.25 8.36 -0.06
C ILE A 615 1.54 9.72 -0.13
N VAL A 616 2.30 10.80 -0.38
CA VAL A 616 1.74 12.15 -0.53
C VAL A 616 0.81 12.21 -1.75
N ALA A 617 1.24 11.66 -2.88
CA ALA A 617 0.43 11.59 -4.10
C ALA A 617 -0.87 10.80 -3.88
N TRP A 618 -0.80 9.66 -3.17
CA TRP A 618 -1.96 8.85 -2.85
C TRP A 618 -2.92 9.55 -1.90
N ASN A 619 -2.42 10.14 -0.82
CA ASN A 619 -3.25 10.87 0.14
C ASN A 619 -3.90 12.09 -0.51
N TRP A 620 -3.13 12.87 -1.27
CA TRP A 620 -3.64 14.01 -2.01
C TRP A 620 -4.73 13.61 -3.01
N MET A 621 -4.50 12.56 -3.81
CA MET A 621 -5.49 12.16 -4.84
C MET A 621 -6.79 11.70 -4.21
N ARG A 622 -6.75 10.98 -3.07
CA ARG A 622 -7.95 10.58 -2.34
C ARG A 622 -8.66 11.75 -1.67
N THR A 623 -7.89 12.70 -1.14
CA THR A 623 -8.43 13.97 -0.65
C THR A 623 -9.19 14.70 -1.75
N MET A 624 -8.58 14.87 -2.92
CA MET A 624 -9.22 15.58 -4.04
C MET A 624 -10.42 14.80 -4.60
N TYR A 625 -10.31 13.48 -4.75
CA TYR A 625 -11.46 12.67 -5.14
C TYR A 625 -12.65 12.88 -4.19
N SER A 626 -12.37 12.88 -2.87
CA SER A 626 -13.42 13.04 -1.87
C SER A 626 -13.97 14.46 -1.85
N HIS A 627 -13.11 15.44 -2.08
CA HIS A 627 -13.49 16.83 -2.27
C HIS A 627 -14.48 17.00 -3.42
N GLU A 628 -14.16 16.43 -4.60
CA GLU A 628 -14.98 16.57 -5.81
C GLU A 628 -16.26 15.74 -5.77
N SER A 629 -16.19 14.50 -5.27
CA SER A 629 -17.35 13.60 -5.24
C SER A 629 -18.22 13.79 -4.00
N GLY A 630 -17.66 14.28 -2.89
CA GLY A 630 -18.25 14.20 -1.57
C GLY A 630 -18.12 12.83 -0.90
N HIS A 631 -17.60 11.82 -1.62
CA HIS A 631 -17.56 10.42 -1.22
C HIS A 631 -16.12 9.87 -1.12
N PRO A 632 -15.88 8.82 -0.33
CA PRO A 632 -14.57 8.15 -0.30
C PRO A 632 -14.16 7.59 -1.67
N VAL A 633 -12.85 7.52 -1.92
CA VAL A 633 -12.27 7.04 -3.19
C VAL A 633 -12.70 5.62 -3.54
N VAL A 634 -13.27 5.38 -4.72
CA VAL A 634 -13.79 4.04 -5.11
C VAL A 634 -12.76 3.11 -5.75
N ILE A 635 -11.47 3.43 -5.63
CA ILE A 635 -10.39 2.62 -6.21
C ILE A 635 -9.37 2.22 -5.15
N ASP A 636 -8.76 1.08 -5.37
CA ASP A 636 -7.61 0.63 -4.60
C ASP A 636 -6.33 1.35 -5.00
N ARG A 637 -5.29 1.13 -4.19
CA ARG A 637 -3.98 1.75 -4.37
C ARG A 637 -3.25 1.22 -5.61
N ASP A 638 -3.50 -0.01 -6.02
CA ASP A 638 -2.85 -0.62 -7.18
C ASP A 638 -3.38 -0.01 -8.49
N THR A 639 -4.68 0.22 -8.56
CA THR A 639 -5.38 0.95 -9.63
C THR A 639 -4.85 2.37 -9.73
N PHE A 640 -4.64 3.03 -8.58
CA PHE A 640 -3.98 4.33 -8.55
C PHE A 640 -2.56 4.28 -9.11
N HIS A 641 -1.72 3.32 -8.69
CA HIS A 641 -0.35 3.20 -9.18
C HIS A 641 -0.29 2.90 -10.68
N ARG A 642 -1.15 1.99 -11.19
CA ARG A 642 -1.28 1.72 -12.63
C ARG A 642 -1.72 2.96 -13.39
N GLY A 643 -2.68 3.72 -12.86
CA GLY A 643 -3.14 4.98 -13.43
C GLY A 643 -2.05 6.05 -13.46
N VAL A 644 -1.25 6.19 -12.40
CA VAL A 644 -0.10 7.11 -12.37
C VAL A 644 0.93 6.72 -13.42
N ALA A 645 1.28 5.43 -13.54
CA ALA A 645 2.19 4.94 -14.57
C ALA A 645 1.66 5.24 -15.98
N PHE A 646 0.38 4.94 -16.23
CA PHE A 646 -0.27 5.25 -17.50
C PHE A 646 -0.28 6.76 -17.80
N GLY A 647 -0.51 7.61 -16.80
CA GLY A 647 -0.41 9.06 -16.93
C GLY A 647 0.99 9.52 -17.33
N LYS A 648 2.04 8.93 -16.74
CA LYS A 648 3.44 9.22 -17.11
C LYS A 648 3.73 8.82 -18.56
N ASP A 649 3.36 7.61 -18.96
CA ASP A 649 3.52 7.12 -20.34
C ASP A 649 2.76 8.00 -21.34
N TYR A 650 1.54 8.43 -20.98
CA TYR A 650 0.74 9.32 -21.82
C TYR A 650 1.37 10.71 -21.94
N ILE A 651 1.91 11.27 -20.86
CA ILE A 651 2.65 12.54 -20.91
C ILE A 651 3.84 12.41 -21.87
N GLU A 652 4.64 11.35 -21.73
CA GLU A 652 5.82 11.14 -22.56
C GLU A 652 5.44 10.99 -24.04
N SER A 653 4.40 10.20 -24.33
CA SER A 653 3.93 9.97 -25.70
C SER A 653 3.20 11.16 -26.32
N PHE A 654 2.33 11.86 -25.59
CA PHE A 654 1.49 12.93 -26.14
C PHE A 654 2.28 14.21 -26.41
N TYR A 655 3.31 14.46 -25.60
CA TYR A 655 4.18 15.62 -25.74
C TYR A 655 5.50 15.29 -26.48
N ASP A 656 5.57 14.15 -27.17
CA ASP A 656 6.70 13.69 -27.99
C ASP A 656 8.06 13.75 -27.26
N GLY A 657 8.09 13.41 -25.96
CA GLY A 657 9.29 13.54 -25.11
C GLY A 657 9.79 14.98 -24.91
N ASN A 658 9.12 15.98 -25.48
CA ASN A 658 9.45 17.39 -25.33
C ASN A 658 8.90 17.91 -24.01
N GLN A 659 9.74 17.91 -22.97
CA GLN A 659 9.39 18.46 -21.66
C GLN A 659 9.01 19.95 -21.71
N SER A 660 9.40 20.69 -22.76
CA SER A 660 9.07 22.10 -23.01
C SER A 660 7.78 22.30 -23.82
N ALA A 661 7.12 21.23 -24.30
CA ALA A 661 5.79 21.32 -24.92
C ALA A 661 4.66 21.59 -23.91
N ILE A 662 5.02 21.75 -22.63
CA ILE A 662 4.23 22.46 -21.62
C ILE A 662 3.90 23.84 -22.19
N ARG A 663 2.63 24.06 -22.51
CA ARG A 663 2.21 25.38 -23.01
C ARG A 663 2.40 26.39 -21.90
N ALA A 664 3.07 27.50 -22.22
CA ALA A 664 3.20 28.65 -21.32
C ALA A 664 1.84 29.07 -20.74
N VAL A 665 1.88 29.74 -19.58
CA VAL A 665 0.72 30.35 -18.88
C VAL A 665 -0.27 31.03 -19.83
N ALA A 666 0.23 31.58 -20.96
CA ALA A 666 -0.51 32.15 -22.06
C ALA A 666 -1.67 31.31 -22.64
N PHE A 667 -1.61 29.97 -22.58
CA PHE A 667 -2.68 29.10 -23.10
C PHE A 667 -3.91 29.04 -22.18
N TYR A 668 -3.78 29.54 -20.95
CA TYR A 668 -4.79 29.50 -19.90
C TYR A 668 -5.18 30.88 -19.38
N SER A 669 -4.34 31.89 -19.62
CA SER A 669 -4.78 33.28 -19.62
C SER A 669 -5.65 33.61 -20.84
N ASP A 670 -5.93 32.64 -21.73
CA ASP A 670 -6.97 32.77 -22.75
C ASP A 670 -8.34 32.77 -22.04
N PRO A 671 -9.04 33.92 -21.99
CA PRO A 671 -10.27 34.09 -21.22
C PRO A 671 -11.41 33.16 -21.67
N CYS A 672 -11.26 32.48 -22.81
CA CYS A 672 -12.30 31.62 -23.39
C CYS A 672 -12.20 30.14 -22.98
N ASN A 673 -11.30 29.76 -22.06
CA ASN A 673 -11.21 28.37 -21.56
C ASN A 673 -12.25 28.01 -20.46
N PHE A 674 -12.88 28.98 -19.81
CA PHE A 674 -13.82 28.75 -18.68
C PHE A 674 -15.04 29.69 -18.65
N ALA A 675 -15.48 30.17 -19.82
CA ALA A 675 -16.66 31.05 -19.95
C ALA A 675 -16.61 32.33 -19.09
N GLN A 676 -15.53 33.11 -19.19
CA GLN A 676 -15.49 34.46 -18.61
C GLN A 676 -16.19 35.47 -19.55
N LEU A 677 -16.97 36.39 -18.99
CA LEU A 677 -17.84 37.38 -19.65
C LEU A 677 -17.16 38.28 -20.71
N ALA A 678 -15.84 38.25 -20.84
CA ALA A 678 -15.06 39.16 -21.68
C ALA A 678 -14.77 38.65 -23.11
N CYS A 679 -15.27 37.48 -23.54
CA CYS A 679 -15.03 36.94 -24.89
C CYS A 679 -15.86 37.64 -26.00
N LYS A 680 -15.78 38.98 -26.11
CA LYS A 680 -16.06 39.67 -27.38
C LYS A 680 -14.79 39.67 -28.22
N ARG A 681 -14.75 38.82 -29.26
CA ARG A 681 -13.65 38.75 -30.24
C ARG A 681 -13.25 40.14 -30.77
N PRO A 682 -11.95 40.49 -30.80
CA PRO A 682 -11.43 41.38 -31.84
C PRO A 682 -11.18 40.59 -33.13
N ALA A 683 -11.27 41.29 -34.25
CA ALA A 683 -11.18 40.75 -35.60
C ALA A 683 -9.80 40.15 -35.94
N GLN A 684 -9.79 39.26 -36.94
CA GLN A 684 -8.62 38.61 -37.53
C GLN A 684 -7.47 39.58 -37.86
N GLU A 685 -6.23 39.18 -37.58
CA GLU A 685 -5.05 39.65 -38.33
C GLU A 685 -4.08 38.51 -38.66
N ASN A 686 -3.43 38.68 -39.82
CA ASN A 686 -2.72 37.71 -40.65
C ASN A 686 -1.23 37.49 -40.28
N SER A 687 -0.72 36.30 -40.60
CA SER A 687 0.69 35.95 -40.99
C SER A 687 1.79 36.07 -39.90
N SER A 688 2.82 35.21 -39.81
CA SER A 688 3.70 34.71 -40.88
C SER A 688 4.60 33.50 -40.47
N SER A 689 4.92 32.71 -41.49
CA SER A 689 6.00 31.71 -41.74
C SER A 689 7.08 31.33 -40.70
N GLY A 690 7.31 30.01 -40.56
CA GLY A 690 8.58 29.37 -40.21
C GLY A 690 8.54 27.87 -40.53
N GLY A 691 9.49 27.38 -41.36
CA GLY A 691 9.39 26.12 -42.10
C GLY A 691 9.56 24.80 -41.31
N GLY A 692 8.85 23.77 -41.76
CA GLY A 692 8.99 22.36 -41.37
C GLY A 692 8.25 21.47 -42.37
N GLN A 693 8.80 20.29 -42.70
CA GLN A 693 8.44 19.41 -43.82
C GLN A 693 6.93 19.16 -44.00
N LYS A 694 6.51 19.04 -45.27
CA LYS A 694 5.10 18.93 -45.69
C LYS A 694 4.37 17.74 -45.01
N PRO A 695 3.16 17.95 -44.46
CA PRO A 695 2.36 16.93 -43.74
C PRO A 695 2.01 15.65 -44.53
N THR A 696 2.23 15.64 -45.84
CA THR A 696 1.77 14.58 -46.74
C THR A 696 2.63 13.32 -46.65
N GLU A 697 3.94 13.43 -46.45
CA GLU A 697 4.84 12.26 -46.32
C GLU A 697 4.63 11.52 -45.00
N LEU A 698 4.39 12.25 -43.90
CA LEU A 698 4.12 11.68 -42.58
C LEU A 698 2.78 10.93 -42.53
N LEU A 699 1.74 11.46 -43.17
CA LEU A 699 0.44 10.78 -43.28
C LEU A 699 0.53 9.48 -44.09
N THR A 700 1.39 9.45 -45.11
CA THR A 700 1.60 8.25 -45.94
C THR A 700 2.36 7.17 -45.16
N LEU A 701 3.35 7.58 -44.35
CA LEU A 701 4.10 6.66 -43.48
C LEU A 701 3.22 6.08 -42.35
N VAL A 702 2.36 6.91 -41.74
CA VAL A 702 1.41 6.47 -40.70
C VAL A 702 0.36 5.52 -41.26
N ALA A 703 -0.11 5.74 -42.49
CA ALA A 703 -1.02 4.80 -43.16
C ALA A 703 -0.34 3.45 -43.43
N ALA A 704 0.90 3.46 -43.94
CA ALA A 704 1.68 2.24 -44.16
C ALA A 704 1.98 1.47 -42.85
N LEU A 705 2.25 2.19 -41.76
CA LEU A 705 2.45 1.58 -40.43
C LEU A 705 1.18 0.90 -39.92
N ARG A 706 0.01 1.55 -40.09
CA ARG A 706 -1.28 0.97 -39.68
C ARG A 706 -1.60 -0.31 -40.44
N GLU A 707 -1.24 -0.36 -41.73
CA GLU A 707 -1.44 -1.55 -42.55
C GLU A 707 -0.55 -2.72 -42.07
N GLN A 708 0.73 -2.44 -41.76
CA GLN A 708 1.65 -3.44 -41.19
C GLN A 708 1.19 -3.96 -39.82
N VAL A 709 0.69 -3.08 -38.95
CA VAL A 709 0.15 -3.48 -37.64
C VAL A 709 -1.08 -4.37 -37.80
N SER A 710 -1.97 -4.06 -38.75
CA SER A 710 -3.14 -4.91 -39.03
C SER A 710 -2.75 -6.29 -39.56
N PHE A 711 -1.71 -6.36 -40.41
CA PHE A 711 -1.17 -7.60 -40.95
C PHE A 711 -0.57 -8.47 -39.84
N LEU A 712 0.26 -7.89 -38.96
CA LEU A 712 0.85 -8.61 -37.82
C LEU A 712 -0.21 -9.11 -36.84
N ALA A 713 -1.27 -8.34 -36.60
CA ALA A 713 -2.39 -8.77 -35.76
C ALA A 713 -3.14 -9.96 -36.36
N ALA A 714 -3.35 -9.96 -37.68
CA ALA A 714 -3.98 -11.09 -38.40
C ALA A 714 -3.11 -12.35 -38.39
N GLU A 715 -1.79 -12.19 -38.56
CA GLU A 715 -0.83 -13.30 -38.56
C GLU A 715 -0.71 -13.93 -37.15
N ASN A 716 -0.72 -13.10 -36.10
CA ASN A 716 -0.75 -13.58 -34.72
C ASN A 716 -2.04 -14.36 -34.41
N LYS A 717 -3.18 -13.91 -34.92
CA LYS A 717 -4.45 -14.65 -34.80
C LYS A 717 -4.42 -16.01 -35.51
N LYS A 718 -3.76 -16.10 -36.68
CA LYS A 718 -3.51 -17.39 -37.37
C LYS A 718 -2.59 -18.30 -36.56
N LEU A 719 -1.50 -17.76 -36.01
CA LEU A 719 -0.57 -18.52 -35.16
C LEU A 719 -1.28 -19.07 -33.92
N GLN A 720 -2.10 -18.27 -33.25
CA GLN A 720 -2.90 -18.72 -32.11
C GLN A 720 -3.90 -19.82 -32.50
N SER A 721 -4.51 -19.73 -33.69
CA SER A 721 -5.38 -20.78 -34.22
C SER A 721 -4.62 -22.09 -34.49
N ILE A 722 -3.43 -22.02 -35.09
CA ILE A 722 -2.55 -23.18 -35.35
C ILE A 722 -2.11 -23.81 -34.02
N VAL A 723 -1.71 -23.01 -33.03
CA VAL A 723 -1.35 -23.49 -31.69
C VAL A 723 -2.55 -24.17 -31.01
N GLY A 724 -3.76 -23.64 -31.20
CA GLY A 724 -5.01 -24.28 -30.74
C GLY A 724 -5.29 -25.62 -31.41
N GLN A 725 -5.00 -25.74 -32.71
CA GLN A 725 -5.18 -26.97 -33.50
C GLN A 725 -4.12 -28.04 -33.23
N LEU A 726 -2.95 -27.67 -32.71
CA LEU A 726 -1.86 -28.59 -32.34
C LEU A 726 -2.02 -29.20 -30.94
N LYS A 727 -2.92 -28.67 -30.10
CA LYS A 727 -3.20 -29.22 -28.75
C LYS A 727 -3.76 -30.66 -28.70
N PRO A 728 -4.46 -31.24 -29.70
CA PRO A 728 -4.97 -32.60 -29.59
C PRO A 728 -3.96 -33.72 -29.90
N PHE A 729 -2.75 -33.42 -30.37
CA PHE A 729 -1.82 -34.45 -30.86
C PHE A 729 -0.83 -35.00 -29.82
N LYS A 730 -0.92 -34.58 -28.55
CA LYS A 730 0.02 -35.04 -27.50
C LYS A 730 -0.43 -36.30 -26.72
N ASP A 731 -1.66 -36.78 -26.91
CA ASP A 731 -2.23 -37.86 -26.07
C ASP A 731 -2.57 -39.17 -26.78
N THR A 732 -2.05 -39.44 -27.97
CA THR A 732 -2.19 -40.80 -28.56
C THR A 732 -0.86 -41.34 -29.07
N LYS A 733 -0.15 -42.08 -28.20
CA LYS A 733 0.38 -43.43 -28.45
C LYS A 733 1.40 -43.83 -27.36
N ARG A 734 1.00 -44.76 -26.48
CA ARG A 734 1.91 -45.80 -25.98
C ARG A 734 1.21 -47.17 -26.00
N PRO A 735 1.96 -48.26 -26.19
CA PRO A 735 1.44 -49.54 -26.66
C PRO A 735 0.87 -50.37 -25.51
N LYS A 736 -0.13 -51.20 -25.83
CA LYS A 736 -0.68 -52.24 -24.94
C LYS A 736 0.44 -53.17 -24.46
N LYS A 737 0.59 -53.29 -23.13
CA LYS A 737 1.40 -54.34 -22.50
C LYS A 737 0.47 -55.47 -22.08
N ILE A 738 0.89 -56.67 -22.45
CA ILE A 738 0.24 -57.98 -22.28
C ILE A 738 0.22 -58.36 -20.80
N ASP A 739 -0.87 -59.01 -20.40
CA ASP A 739 -1.14 -59.56 -19.07
C ASP A 739 -0.04 -60.49 -18.57
N SER A 740 0.29 -60.40 -17.29
CA SER A 740 1.08 -61.40 -16.57
C SER A 740 0.22 -62.03 -15.47
N ALA A 741 -0.20 -63.27 -15.70
CA ALA A 741 -0.65 -64.19 -14.67
C ALA A 741 0.45 -65.25 -14.43
N GLY A 742 0.71 -65.54 -13.16
CA GLY A 742 1.18 -66.85 -12.73
C GLY A 742 2.66 -67.01 -12.36
N GLY A 743 2.94 -66.94 -11.06
CA GLY A 743 3.46 -68.10 -10.32
C GLY A 743 4.95 -68.44 -10.36
N ASN A 744 5.56 -68.44 -9.16
CA ASN A 744 6.59 -69.36 -8.61
C ASN A 744 7.79 -69.76 -9.50
N ASN A 745 9.05 -69.75 -9.04
CA ASN A 745 9.54 -70.19 -7.76
C ASN A 745 11.06 -69.91 -7.68
N GLN A 746 11.55 -69.78 -6.45
CA GLN A 746 12.85 -70.28 -5.96
C GLN A 746 14.20 -69.58 -6.26
N ARG A 747 14.86 -69.31 -5.11
CA ARG A 747 16.30 -69.41 -4.78
C ARG A 747 17.23 -68.24 -5.15
N ARG A 748 17.53 -67.42 -4.11
CA ARG A 748 18.85 -67.10 -3.49
C ARG A 748 20.14 -67.32 -4.35
N PRO A 749 21.28 -66.68 -3.98
CA PRO A 749 21.52 -65.32 -3.45
C PRO A 749 22.80 -64.66 -4.05
N LEU A 750 23.21 -63.50 -3.48
CA LEU A 750 24.54 -62.84 -3.57
C LEU A 750 24.82 -62.16 -4.93
N TYR A 751 25.12 -60.87 -5.04
CA TYR A 751 25.91 -59.95 -4.20
C TYR A 751 25.23 -58.59 -4.02
#